data_AF-I9EXC7-F1
#
_entry.id   AF-I9EXC7-F1
#
_cell.length_a   1.000
_cell.length_b   1.000
_cell.length_c   1.000
_cell.angle_alpha   90.00
_cell.angle_beta   90.00
_cell.angle_gamma   90.00
#
_symmetry.space_group_name_H-M   'P 1'
#
loop_
_entity.id
_entity.type
_entity.pdbx_description
1 polymer ?
#
loop_
_entity_poly.entity_id
_entity_poly.type
_entity_poly.pdbx_seq_one_letter_code
_entity_poly.pdbx_strand_id
1 'polypeptide(L)'
;MKIKIAIPFFAVFLLVLMGCTQDEVLKEDTSVGGKEKISVTVTQGGAITRISHEEDGANGLILRWTANDAFKLYGTTTEVFTTTGPTDGDGKIATFTGNAVEDAQHAFFPASKAEKRWEDCYFNVIGQVIDANAPFAHLSGYNFMTAQTTASGTEISEISFKHKIAVLKFEVTLPDGIVPKYITLSTQDDAGIAISQKASDESNVTTAKQLTAAISGASSKKFTAYMAILPSTLKEKLALAVTGDDGMVYSYTVSFNGDFPYEAGKVYNSELTFGGIEGGYGTAAIFDNDVIGNTWDQSDNKGSTKDNPYLIESAGHLKYLIEQVQAGERYLDKFFKLTTDIKVTADTWTPIGISYAKPFSGNFDGGGHTISGELKGSFSDDLQNFGFFGYLTTTSSMLIENIHIAANITWSFASPEGTSTLYFGVGGVIGHGPTTKITVHNCTMSGEMKISDGNLAYGYLCIGGIIGYSGAHMNNCSSTGQSDVSCKGSLVRIGGIIGQNGILGSEHKHCINASSIILSNPERSNTNYTISVGGIGGSMAGKVLGCCNQGSITGRCLSPVDVGGIAGYITWGKYHLNRNLTTDFNVTSKETVRLGYLIGELSNATVYSCNESVGEQSQWIGSNPAWTPTIDDENEH
;
A
#
# COMPACT_ATOMS: atom_id res chain seq x y z
N MET A 1 23.45 29.04 -75.24
CA MET A 1 21.98 28.91 -75.39
C MET A 1 21.40 28.41 -74.07
N LYS A 2 20.49 29.17 -73.44
CA LYS A 2 19.78 28.91 -72.15
C LYS A 2 20.70 28.75 -70.90
N ILE A 3 20.73 29.76 -70.00
CA ILE A 3 19.87 29.95 -68.78
C ILE A 3 20.45 29.14 -67.59
N LYS A 4 21.11 29.79 -66.61
CA LYS A 4 20.54 30.41 -65.36
C LYS A 4 19.95 29.33 -64.41
N ILE A 5 20.14 29.32 -63.08
CA ILE A 5 20.40 30.41 -62.13
C ILE A 5 20.99 29.89 -60.79
N ALA A 6 21.81 30.74 -60.14
CA ALA A 6 22.11 30.98 -58.70
C ALA A 6 22.41 29.85 -57.67
N ILE A 7 23.40 29.92 -56.74
CA ILE A 7 23.96 31.00 -55.83
C ILE A 7 23.10 31.20 -54.56
N PRO A 8 23.64 31.32 -53.31
CA PRO A 8 25.01 30.96 -52.82
C PRO A 8 25.22 30.68 -51.28
N PHE A 9 26.52 30.62 -50.90
CA PHE A 9 27.17 31.11 -49.65
C PHE A 9 27.03 30.39 -48.29
N PHE A 10 28.19 29.99 -47.76
CA PHE A 10 28.51 29.98 -46.33
C PHE A 10 30.02 30.21 -46.13
N ALA A 11 30.40 31.34 -45.51
CA ALA A 11 31.76 31.79 -45.12
C ALA A 11 31.60 33.20 -44.47
N VAL A 12 32.34 33.69 -43.45
CA VAL A 12 33.50 33.16 -42.70
C VAL A 12 33.80 34.06 -41.46
N PHE A 13 34.47 33.50 -40.43
CA PHE A 13 35.32 34.14 -39.38
C PHE A 13 34.82 34.94 -38.15
N LEU A 14 35.55 34.64 -37.06
CA LEU A 14 35.85 35.36 -35.81
C LEU A 14 36.15 36.88 -35.95
N LEU A 15 35.86 37.69 -34.90
CA LEU A 15 36.84 38.09 -33.84
C LEU A 15 36.25 39.00 -32.72
N VAL A 16 36.70 38.76 -31.48
CA VAL A 16 36.83 39.60 -30.25
C VAL A 16 36.37 41.08 -30.24
N LEU A 17 35.75 41.53 -29.12
CA LEU A 17 36.13 42.76 -28.37
C LEU A 17 35.45 42.90 -26.98
N MET A 18 36.18 43.48 -26.02
CA MET A 18 35.67 43.98 -24.72
C MET A 18 35.09 45.40 -24.87
N GLY A 19 34.14 45.77 -24.01
CA GLY A 19 33.72 47.17 -23.81
C GLY A 19 32.86 47.33 -22.57
N CYS A 20 33.24 48.25 -21.67
CA CYS A 20 32.42 48.69 -20.55
C CYS A 20 31.84 50.08 -20.86
N THR A 21 30.54 50.28 -20.63
CA THR A 21 29.90 51.59 -20.43
C THR A 21 28.79 51.43 -19.39
N GLN A 22 28.65 52.42 -18.50
CA GLN A 22 27.54 52.52 -17.54
C GLN A 22 26.27 53.05 -18.22
N ASP A 23 25.19 53.09 -17.42
CA ASP A 23 23.88 53.70 -17.66
C ASP A 23 22.97 52.89 -18.62
N GLU A 24 21.71 52.58 -18.29
CA GLU A 24 20.86 53.01 -17.16
C GLU A 24 20.31 51.80 -16.37
N VAL A 25 20.15 51.95 -15.04
CA VAL A 25 19.39 51.00 -14.22
C VAL A 25 17.90 51.25 -14.43
N LEU A 26 17.32 50.61 -15.45
CA LEU A 26 15.88 50.36 -15.47
C LEU A 26 15.56 49.35 -14.36
N LYS A 27 15.07 49.86 -13.23
CA LYS A 27 14.40 49.04 -12.22
C LYS A 27 13.14 48.45 -12.84
N GLU A 28 13.22 47.20 -13.27
CA GLU A 28 12.01 46.42 -13.52
C GLU A 28 11.39 46.08 -12.16
N ASP A 29 10.29 46.76 -11.85
CA ASP A 29 9.53 46.64 -10.61
C ASP A 29 8.87 45.25 -10.55
N THR A 30 9.62 44.28 -10.04
CA THR A 30 9.18 42.90 -9.82
C THR A 30 8.59 42.74 -8.43
N SER A 31 7.63 43.60 -8.09
CA SER A 31 6.76 43.47 -6.92
C SER A 31 5.70 42.35 -7.11
N VAL A 32 6.18 41.13 -7.33
CA VAL A 32 5.43 39.88 -7.14
C VAL A 32 6.20 39.07 -6.10
N GLY A 33 5.62 38.86 -4.93
CA GLY A 33 6.33 38.43 -3.72
C GLY A 33 6.94 37.03 -3.77
N GLY A 34 8.12 36.90 -4.39
CA GLY A 34 9.01 35.76 -4.20
C GLY A 34 9.68 35.86 -2.83
N LYS A 35 9.51 34.82 -2.00
CA LYS A 35 10.30 34.65 -0.77
C LYS A 35 11.78 34.57 -1.11
N GLU A 36 12.63 35.11 -0.25
CA GLU A 36 14.08 35.01 -0.42
C GLU A 36 14.53 33.54 -0.42
N LYS A 37 15.41 33.16 -1.33
CA LYS A 37 15.93 31.79 -1.39
C LYS A 37 17.17 31.65 -0.52
N ILE A 38 17.20 30.61 0.28
CA ILE A 38 18.29 30.30 1.20
C ILE A 38 18.94 28.96 0.83
N SER A 39 20.17 28.77 1.28
CA SER A 39 20.92 27.51 1.16
C SER A 39 21.31 27.04 2.55
N VAL A 40 20.88 25.83 2.91
CA VAL A 40 21.03 25.25 4.24
C VAL A 40 21.98 24.08 4.17
N THR A 41 22.95 24.00 5.09
CA THR A 41 23.79 22.82 5.28
C THR A 41 23.01 21.79 6.09
N VAL A 42 22.71 20.65 5.50
CA VAL A 42 21.86 19.63 6.12
C VAL A 42 22.68 18.39 6.43
N THR A 43 22.62 17.94 7.68
CA THR A 43 23.35 16.76 8.16
C THR A 43 22.39 15.64 8.56
N GLN A 44 22.76 14.39 8.25
CA GLN A 44 22.12 13.21 8.84
C GLN A 44 22.77 12.94 10.20
N GLY A 45 22.07 13.30 11.28
CA GLY A 45 22.57 13.25 12.65
C GLY A 45 22.22 11.96 13.39
N GLY A 46 23.14 11.56 14.27
CA GLY A 46 23.07 10.36 15.09
C GLY A 46 24.47 9.86 15.44
N ALA A 47 24.59 9.03 16.48
CA ALA A 47 25.83 8.28 16.70
C ALA A 47 26.05 7.30 15.53
N ILE A 48 27.31 7.04 15.14
CA ILE A 48 27.66 6.21 13.98
C ILE A 48 27.35 4.73 14.25
N THR A 49 26.08 4.35 14.15
CA THR A 49 25.58 2.96 14.31
C THR A 49 24.57 2.51 13.25
N ARG A 50 24.66 3.10 12.05
CA ARG A 50 24.48 2.45 10.73
C ARG A 50 23.06 2.20 10.17
N ILE A 51 22.71 2.88 9.06
CA ILE A 51 21.70 2.60 7.98
C ILE A 51 22.35 3.05 6.61
N SER A 52 22.23 2.42 5.38
CA SER A 52 22.73 2.77 3.96
C SER A 52 21.79 2.31 2.82
N HIS A 53 22.20 2.70 1.60
CA HIS A 53 21.94 2.07 0.30
C HIS A 53 23.06 1.15 -0.32
N GLU A 54 24.13 0.73 0.38
CA GLU A 54 25.22 -0.15 -0.15
C GLU A 54 25.93 -0.94 0.99
N GLU A 55 26.42 -2.18 0.74
CA GLU A 55 27.20 -2.97 1.71
C GLU A 55 28.71 -2.63 1.70
N ASP A 56 29.23 -2.06 2.79
CA ASP A 56 30.67 -1.73 2.95
C ASP A 56 31.54 -2.96 3.34
N GLY A 57 30.96 -4.16 3.44
CA GLY A 57 31.66 -5.42 3.79
C GLY A 57 32.26 -5.49 5.22
N ALA A 58 32.54 -4.36 5.86
CA ALA A 58 33.22 -4.22 7.15
C ALA A 58 32.25 -3.77 8.27
N ASN A 59 31.06 -4.37 8.28
CA ASN A 59 29.89 -4.14 9.15
C ASN A 59 28.94 -3.00 8.71
N GLY A 60 27.75 -3.39 8.25
CA GLY A 60 26.55 -2.54 8.26
C GLY A 60 26.51 -1.37 7.27
N LEU A 61 25.50 -0.54 7.49
CA LEU A 61 24.86 0.28 6.45
C LEU A 61 25.19 1.80 6.74
N ILE A 62 25.53 2.65 5.76
CA ILE A 62 25.75 4.16 5.74
C ILE A 62 24.87 5.01 4.73
N LEU A 63 23.89 5.80 5.18
CA LEU A 63 22.90 6.51 4.35
C LEU A 63 23.55 7.75 3.78
N ARG A 64 23.17 8.06 2.54
CA ARG A 64 23.68 9.19 1.80
C ARG A 64 22.52 10.01 1.26
N TRP A 65 22.72 11.32 1.23
CA TRP A 65 21.92 12.18 0.36
C TRP A 65 22.16 11.81 -1.11
N THR A 66 21.12 11.96 -1.91
CA THR A 66 21.09 11.69 -3.34
C THR A 66 20.55 12.93 -4.05
N ALA A 67 20.78 13.04 -5.36
CA ALA A 67 20.21 14.12 -6.14
C ALA A 67 18.67 14.05 -6.13
N ASN A 68 18.02 15.19 -5.91
CA ASN A 68 16.58 15.37 -5.75
C ASN A 68 15.99 14.86 -4.42
N ASP A 69 16.82 14.47 -3.44
CA ASP A 69 16.32 14.34 -2.06
C ASP A 69 15.70 15.65 -1.59
N ALA A 70 14.61 15.53 -0.83
CA ALA A 70 13.81 16.67 -0.42
C ALA A 70 13.19 16.50 0.97
N PHE A 71 13.10 17.58 1.74
CA PHE A 71 12.40 17.63 3.02
C PHE A 71 11.39 18.80 3.05
N LYS A 72 10.35 18.69 3.89
CA LYS A 72 9.45 19.82 4.21
C LYS A 72 9.94 20.51 5.49
N LEU A 73 10.03 21.83 5.47
CA LEU A 73 10.31 22.69 6.63
C LEU A 73 9.01 23.41 7.03
N TYR A 74 8.66 23.35 8.32
CA TYR A 74 7.40 23.86 8.87
C TYR A 74 7.66 25.06 9.79
N GLY A 75 6.97 26.16 9.51
CA GLY A 75 6.87 27.37 10.34
C GLY A 75 5.54 28.08 10.05
N THR A 76 5.56 29.41 9.93
CA THR A 76 4.43 30.21 9.40
C THR A 76 3.92 29.73 8.04
N THR A 77 4.79 29.07 7.27
CA THR A 77 4.49 28.44 5.99
C THR A 77 5.29 27.14 5.87
N THR A 78 4.80 26.20 5.07
CA THR A 78 5.50 24.95 4.78
C THR A 78 6.22 25.06 3.44
N GLU A 79 7.53 24.89 3.41
CA GLU A 79 8.35 24.96 2.18
C GLU A 79 9.09 23.65 1.93
N VAL A 80 9.29 23.31 0.65
CA VAL A 80 10.09 22.14 0.24
C VAL A 80 11.51 22.59 -0.09
N PHE A 81 12.47 21.92 0.52
CA PHE A 81 13.90 22.10 0.29
C PHE A 81 14.43 20.91 -0.51
N THR A 82 15.23 21.15 -1.54
CA THR A 82 15.81 20.09 -2.39
C THR A 82 17.32 20.18 -2.50
N THR A 83 18.00 19.07 -2.77
CA THR A 83 19.45 19.03 -3.00
C THR A 83 19.84 18.48 -4.37
N THR A 84 20.99 18.91 -4.89
CA THR A 84 21.63 18.30 -6.07
C THR A 84 22.50 17.08 -5.71
N GLY A 85 22.65 16.77 -4.42
CA GLY A 85 23.44 15.65 -3.92
C GLY A 85 24.37 16.05 -2.77
N PRO A 86 25.18 15.10 -2.28
CA PRO A 86 26.05 15.33 -1.13
C PRO A 86 27.21 16.29 -1.45
N THR A 87 27.66 16.99 -0.41
CA THR A 87 28.78 17.93 -0.46
C THR A 87 30.01 17.42 0.31
N ASP A 88 29.88 16.32 1.06
CA ASP A 88 30.97 15.60 1.72
C ASP A 88 31.31 14.27 1.03
N GLY A 89 32.47 13.68 1.39
CA GLY A 89 32.91 12.39 0.84
C GLY A 89 32.13 11.18 1.39
N ASP A 90 31.57 11.28 2.59
CA ASP A 90 30.79 10.21 3.22
C ASP A 90 29.34 10.17 2.74
N GLY A 91 28.83 11.29 2.21
CA GLY A 91 27.48 11.46 1.68
C GLY A 91 26.43 11.94 2.71
N LYS A 92 26.84 12.28 3.93
CA LYS A 92 25.94 12.60 5.06
C LYS A 92 25.61 14.09 5.17
N ILE A 93 26.34 14.93 4.46
CA ILE A 93 26.18 16.38 4.43
C ILE A 93 25.80 16.77 3.00
N ALA A 94 24.78 17.59 2.87
CA ALA A 94 24.40 18.17 1.57
C ALA A 94 23.94 19.61 1.76
N THR A 95 24.12 20.43 0.74
CA THR A 95 23.47 21.73 0.67
C THR A 95 22.08 21.54 0.07
N PHE A 96 21.07 22.03 0.78
CA PHE A 96 19.68 22.07 0.31
C PHE A 96 19.26 23.51 0.06
N THR A 97 18.49 23.73 -1.00
CA THR A 97 17.99 25.05 -1.40
C THR A 97 16.48 25.06 -1.32
N GLY A 98 15.93 26.15 -0.76
CA GLY A 98 14.49 26.37 -0.60
C GLY A 98 14.19 27.85 -0.38
N ASN A 99 12.92 28.17 -0.17
CA ASN A 99 12.51 29.51 0.24
C ASN A 99 12.71 29.68 1.76
N ALA A 100 13.04 30.88 2.21
CA ALA A 100 13.10 31.24 3.62
C ALA A 100 11.75 30.96 4.32
N VAL A 101 11.80 30.44 5.55
CA VAL A 101 10.63 30.08 6.36
C VAL A 101 10.67 30.84 7.68
N GLU A 102 9.71 31.75 7.88
CA GLU A 102 9.57 32.43 9.17
C GLU A 102 8.95 31.52 10.24
N ASP A 103 9.40 31.67 11.48
CA ASP A 103 9.08 30.83 12.64
C ASP A 103 9.25 29.33 12.38
N ALA A 104 10.29 28.95 11.64
CA ALA A 104 10.62 27.55 11.38
C ALA A 104 10.92 26.79 12.68
N GLN A 105 10.26 25.64 12.88
CA GLN A 105 10.37 24.84 14.10
C GLN A 105 10.71 23.37 13.83
N HIS A 106 10.15 22.79 12.77
CA HIS A 106 10.21 21.36 12.51
C HIS A 106 10.55 21.07 11.05
N ALA A 107 11.27 19.98 10.79
CA ALA A 107 11.49 19.48 9.44
C ALA A 107 11.19 17.98 9.36
N PHE A 108 10.61 17.54 8.24
CA PHE A 108 10.29 16.14 7.95
C PHE A 108 10.91 15.70 6.62
N PHE A 109 11.62 14.58 6.65
CA PHE A 109 12.13 13.88 5.48
C PHE A 109 11.59 12.43 5.44
N PRO A 110 11.25 11.87 4.26
CA PRO A 110 11.26 12.51 2.94
C PRO A 110 10.00 13.37 2.68
N ALA A 111 10.13 14.45 1.92
CA ALA A 111 9.04 15.38 1.61
C ALA A 111 7.84 14.71 0.91
N SER A 112 8.06 13.62 0.17
CA SER A 112 7.03 12.84 -0.52
C SER A 112 6.07 12.11 0.42
N LYS A 113 6.48 11.87 1.67
CA LYS A 113 5.68 11.24 2.74
C LYS A 113 5.25 12.23 3.83
N ALA A 114 5.62 13.50 3.70
CA ALA A 114 5.39 14.55 4.68
C ALA A 114 4.03 15.23 4.43
N GLU A 115 3.20 15.42 5.44
CA GLU A 115 1.91 16.12 5.30
C GLU A 115 2.07 17.63 5.13
N LYS A 116 0.97 18.34 4.83
CA LYS A 116 0.98 19.81 4.68
C LYS A 116 1.28 20.52 5.99
N ARG A 117 0.84 19.93 7.08
CA ARG A 117 1.00 20.36 8.47
C ARG A 117 1.88 19.36 9.22
N TRP A 118 2.51 19.81 10.30
CA TRP A 118 3.42 18.98 11.09
C TRP A 118 2.66 17.97 11.97
N GLU A 119 1.58 18.44 12.57
CA GLU A 119 0.63 17.72 13.41
C GLU A 119 -0.09 16.56 12.70
N ASP A 120 -0.17 16.59 11.37
CA ASP A 120 -0.77 15.53 10.55
C ASP A 120 0.26 14.48 10.08
N CYS A 121 1.57 14.73 10.26
CA CYS A 121 2.61 13.84 9.75
C CYS A 121 2.63 12.50 10.52
N TYR A 122 2.74 11.38 9.78
CA TYR A 122 2.94 10.04 10.32
C TYR A 122 4.16 9.37 9.67
N PHE A 123 4.91 8.61 10.47
CA PHE A 123 5.82 7.58 9.94
C PHE A 123 4.99 6.32 9.70
N ASN A 124 5.04 5.74 8.50
CA ASN A 124 4.29 4.53 8.15
C ASN A 124 5.16 3.59 7.29
N VAL A 125 5.27 2.32 7.70
CA VAL A 125 6.18 1.33 7.10
C VAL A 125 5.47 0.16 6.40
N ILE A 126 4.14 0.17 6.25
CA ILE A 126 3.43 -0.85 5.43
C ILE A 126 3.56 -0.56 3.93
N GLY A 127 3.39 -1.60 3.09
CA GLY A 127 3.47 -1.48 1.63
C GLY A 127 4.90 -1.44 1.06
N GLN A 128 5.88 -2.01 1.76
CA GLN A 128 7.26 -2.13 1.27
C GLN A 128 7.35 -3.08 0.07
N VAL A 129 8.13 -2.69 -0.94
CA VAL A 129 8.44 -3.50 -2.13
C VAL A 129 9.94 -3.43 -2.38
N ILE A 130 10.63 -4.57 -2.31
CA ILE A 130 12.08 -4.68 -2.44
C ILE A 130 12.40 -5.23 -3.84
N ASP A 131 13.09 -4.45 -4.68
CA ASP A 131 13.69 -4.99 -5.91
C ASP A 131 14.98 -5.72 -5.56
N ALA A 132 15.06 -7.02 -5.86
CA ALA A 132 16.25 -7.82 -5.59
C ALA A 132 17.50 -7.36 -6.35
N ASN A 133 17.33 -6.57 -7.42
CA ASN A 133 18.43 -5.98 -8.19
C ASN A 133 18.88 -4.62 -7.63
N ALA A 134 18.05 -4.00 -6.79
CA ALA A 134 18.30 -2.72 -6.13
C ALA A 134 17.73 -2.72 -4.70
N PRO A 135 18.23 -3.61 -3.80
CA PRO A 135 17.54 -4.00 -2.56
C PRO A 135 17.40 -2.89 -1.52
N PHE A 136 18.03 -1.74 -1.75
CA PHE A 136 17.94 -0.55 -0.90
C PHE A 136 17.07 0.57 -1.47
N ALA A 137 16.68 0.50 -2.75
CA ALA A 137 16.03 1.62 -3.43
C ALA A 137 14.74 2.05 -2.73
N HIS A 138 13.98 1.09 -2.19
CA HIS A 138 12.75 1.36 -1.44
C HIS A 138 12.99 2.08 -0.11
N LEU A 139 14.14 1.87 0.54
CA LEU A 139 14.46 2.48 1.84
C LEU A 139 14.43 4.02 1.77
N SER A 140 14.74 4.62 0.63
CA SER A 140 14.62 6.07 0.41
C SER A 140 13.22 6.60 0.76
N GLY A 141 12.16 5.86 0.45
CA GLY A 141 10.78 6.19 0.75
C GLY A 141 10.32 5.89 2.18
N TYR A 142 11.15 5.21 2.98
CA TYR A 142 10.87 4.83 4.37
C TYR A 142 11.94 5.32 5.36
N ASN A 143 12.98 6.03 4.89
CA ASN A 143 14.04 6.63 5.71
C ASN A 143 13.51 7.88 6.43
N PHE A 144 12.55 7.70 7.34
CA PHE A 144 11.97 8.82 8.05
C PHE A 144 13.02 9.48 8.95
N MET A 145 13.16 10.79 8.80
CA MET A 145 13.99 11.62 9.66
C MET A 145 13.25 12.90 10.02
N THR A 146 13.45 13.40 11.23
CA THR A 146 12.96 14.73 11.62
C THR A 146 14.04 15.59 12.25
N ALA A 147 13.90 16.90 12.13
CA ALA A 147 14.78 17.88 12.76
C ALA A 147 13.94 18.93 13.51
N GLN A 148 14.59 19.62 14.44
CA GLN A 148 14.08 20.83 15.07
C GLN A 148 15.07 21.97 14.85
N THR A 149 14.56 23.18 14.67
CA THR A 149 15.36 24.41 14.54
C THR A 149 14.72 25.53 15.37
N THR A 150 15.53 26.53 15.70
CA THR A 150 15.09 27.80 16.31
C THR A 150 15.53 29.01 15.49
N ALA A 151 16.18 28.80 14.34
CA ALA A 151 16.54 29.85 13.40
C ALA A 151 15.33 30.13 12.48
N SER A 152 15.16 31.39 12.07
CA SER A 152 14.02 31.85 11.27
C SER A 152 14.48 32.54 9.99
N GLY A 153 13.64 32.53 8.96
CA GLY A 153 13.82 33.32 7.75
C GLY A 153 15.14 33.02 7.06
N THR A 154 15.99 34.04 6.93
CA THR A 154 17.31 33.97 6.29
C THR A 154 18.45 33.57 7.23
N GLU A 155 18.20 33.45 8.54
CA GLU A 155 19.21 33.01 9.52
C GLU A 155 19.39 31.48 9.55
N ILE A 156 18.54 30.73 8.84
CA ILE A 156 18.59 29.26 8.77
C ILE A 156 19.78 28.84 7.88
N SER A 157 20.92 28.56 8.52
CA SER A 157 22.15 28.09 7.87
C SER A 157 22.39 26.58 7.98
N GLU A 158 21.88 25.94 9.03
CA GLU A 158 22.12 24.53 9.35
C GLU A 158 20.85 23.81 9.83
N ILE A 159 20.65 22.56 9.39
CA ILE A 159 19.61 21.65 9.90
C ILE A 159 20.24 20.28 10.17
N SER A 160 20.02 19.74 11.37
CA SER A 160 20.53 18.42 11.78
C SER A 160 19.37 17.45 12.00
N PHE A 161 19.20 16.51 11.08
CA PHE A 161 18.17 15.48 11.14
C PHE A 161 18.49 14.37 12.14
N LYS A 162 17.46 13.68 12.62
CA LYS A 162 17.58 12.45 13.42
C LYS A 162 16.72 11.37 12.76
N HIS A 163 17.27 10.18 12.54
CA HIS A 163 16.51 9.03 12.04
C HIS A 163 15.38 8.63 13.02
N LYS A 164 14.30 8.11 12.44
CA LYS A 164 13.09 7.64 13.14
C LYS A 164 12.75 6.17 12.85
N ILE A 165 13.53 5.53 11.98
CA ILE A 165 13.41 4.12 11.63
C ILE A 165 14.67 3.34 11.99
N ALA A 166 14.50 2.03 12.17
CA ALA A 166 15.56 1.04 12.11
C ALA A 166 15.39 0.20 10.83
N VAL A 167 16.41 -0.59 10.48
CA VAL A 167 16.33 -1.56 9.39
C VAL A 167 16.71 -2.96 9.90
N LEU A 168 15.93 -3.97 9.55
CA LEU A 168 16.32 -5.38 9.71
C LEU A 168 16.86 -5.90 8.40
N LYS A 169 18.09 -6.44 8.43
CA LYS A 169 18.70 -7.19 7.34
C LYS A 169 18.48 -8.68 7.58
N PHE A 170 17.88 -9.37 6.61
CA PHE A 170 17.71 -10.81 6.60
C PHE A 170 18.42 -11.42 5.40
N GLU A 171 19.38 -12.31 5.65
CA GLU A 171 20.03 -13.10 4.60
C GLU A 171 19.32 -14.45 4.49
N VAL A 172 18.50 -14.62 3.45
CA VAL A 172 17.59 -15.76 3.26
C VAL A 172 18.19 -16.74 2.25
N THR A 173 18.09 -18.04 2.54
CA THR A 173 18.32 -19.12 1.56
C THR A 173 17.13 -20.08 1.51
N LEU A 174 16.44 -20.10 0.37
CA LEU A 174 15.36 -21.04 0.04
C LEU A 174 15.88 -22.35 -0.58
N PRO A 175 15.02 -23.37 -0.75
CA PRO A 175 15.36 -24.60 -1.49
C PRO A 175 15.78 -24.35 -2.94
N ASP A 176 16.43 -25.35 -3.54
CA ASP A 176 16.86 -25.27 -4.95
C ASP A 176 15.69 -25.11 -5.92
N GLY A 177 15.83 -24.16 -6.85
CA GLY A 177 14.82 -23.84 -7.87
C GLY A 177 13.72 -22.87 -7.43
N ILE A 178 13.69 -22.44 -6.17
CA ILE A 178 12.66 -21.54 -5.61
C ILE A 178 13.25 -20.15 -5.41
N VAL A 179 12.49 -19.10 -5.76
CA VAL A 179 12.86 -17.69 -5.52
C VAL A 179 11.83 -17.02 -4.60
N PRO A 180 12.24 -16.08 -3.73
CA PRO A 180 11.31 -15.45 -2.78
C PRO A 180 10.43 -14.41 -3.48
N LYS A 181 9.12 -14.42 -3.15
CA LYS A 181 8.14 -13.39 -3.57
C LYS A 181 7.73 -12.46 -2.44
N TYR A 182 7.62 -12.96 -1.22
CA TYR A 182 7.16 -12.18 -0.06
C TYR A 182 7.96 -12.55 1.19
N ILE A 183 8.21 -11.57 2.05
CA ILE A 183 8.80 -11.76 3.37
C ILE A 183 7.92 -11.07 4.42
N THR A 184 7.49 -11.83 5.42
CA THR A 184 6.56 -11.39 6.46
C THR A 184 7.19 -11.63 7.82
N LEU A 185 7.38 -10.56 8.58
CA LEU A 185 7.64 -10.62 10.03
C LEU A 185 6.32 -10.88 10.73
N SER A 186 6.32 -11.69 11.80
CA SER A 186 5.20 -11.74 12.73
C SER A 186 5.60 -11.93 14.19
N THR A 187 4.76 -11.40 15.08
CA THR A 187 4.87 -11.56 16.54
C THR A 187 3.83 -12.55 17.03
N GLN A 188 4.29 -13.54 17.79
CA GLN A 188 3.49 -14.67 18.28
C GLN A 188 3.01 -14.47 19.73
N ASP A 189 3.50 -13.44 20.41
CA ASP A 189 3.09 -13.01 21.74
C ASP A 189 1.98 -11.95 21.66
N ASP A 190 1.64 -11.30 22.79
CA ASP A 190 0.66 -10.21 22.81
C ASP A 190 1.19 -8.89 22.23
N ALA A 191 2.51 -8.68 22.15
CA ALA A 191 3.09 -7.51 21.49
C ALA A 191 2.82 -7.50 19.97
N GLY A 192 3.03 -6.35 19.36
CA GLY A 192 2.89 -6.14 17.92
C GLY A 192 4.04 -5.30 17.38
N ILE A 193 4.29 -5.46 16.08
CA ILE A 193 5.26 -4.67 15.32
C ILE A 193 4.67 -3.27 15.15
N ALA A 194 5.43 -2.22 15.50
CA ALA A 194 5.01 -0.85 15.23
C ALA A 194 5.04 -0.58 13.72
N ILE A 195 3.86 -0.27 13.15
CA ILE A 195 3.66 -0.07 11.70
C ILE A 195 3.34 1.37 11.32
N SER A 196 2.79 2.16 12.26
CA SER A 196 2.59 3.61 12.10
C SER A 196 2.80 4.34 13.43
N GLN A 197 3.28 5.58 13.39
CA GLN A 197 3.46 6.46 14.55
C GLN A 197 3.32 7.92 14.13
N LYS A 198 2.70 8.75 14.98
CA LYS A 198 2.55 10.19 14.71
C LYS A 198 3.90 10.88 14.86
N ALA A 199 4.30 11.67 13.87
CA ALA A 199 5.63 12.28 13.81
C ALA A 199 5.78 13.50 14.74
N SER A 200 4.68 14.19 15.05
CA SER A 200 4.71 15.47 15.75
C SER A 200 5.10 15.40 17.22
N ASP A 201 4.67 14.33 17.88
CA ASP A 201 4.74 14.10 19.33
C ASP A 201 5.10 12.64 19.68
N GLU A 202 5.39 11.81 18.67
CA GLU A 202 5.72 10.38 18.78
C GLU A 202 4.60 9.52 19.42
N SER A 203 3.38 10.06 19.50
CA SER A 203 2.18 9.35 19.99
C SER A 203 1.49 8.50 18.91
N ASN A 204 0.30 7.96 19.24
CA ASN A 204 -0.55 7.18 18.34
C ASN A 204 0.16 6.00 17.63
N VAL A 205 1.07 5.33 18.36
CA VAL A 205 1.76 4.13 17.85
C VAL A 205 0.73 3.05 17.53
N THR A 206 0.65 2.68 16.26
CA THR A 206 -0.20 1.64 15.72
C THR A 206 0.61 0.38 15.52
N THR A 207 0.14 -0.74 16.07
CA THR A 207 0.81 -2.04 15.98
C THR A 207 0.02 -3.06 15.18
N ALA A 208 0.73 -3.98 14.52
CA ALA A 208 0.17 -5.14 13.86
C ALA A 208 0.89 -6.44 14.29
N LYS A 209 0.22 -7.59 14.19
CA LYS A 209 0.87 -8.89 14.42
C LYS A 209 1.83 -9.27 13.29
N GLN A 210 1.77 -8.59 12.15
CA GLN A 210 2.59 -8.88 10.99
C GLN A 210 3.00 -7.62 10.22
N LEU A 211 4.14 -7.69 9.55
CA LEU A 211 4.62 -6.69 8.59
C LEU A 211 5.23 -7.41 7.38
N THR A 212 4.65 -7.20 6.20
CA THR A 212 5.05 -7.84 4.94
C THR A 212 5.73 -6.84 4.00
N ALA A 213 6.81 -7.29 3.37
CA ALA A 213 7.34 -6.68 2.15
C ALA A 213 7.22 -7.63 0.96
N ALA A 214 6.85 -7.09 -0.20
CA ALA A 214 6.93 -7.81 -1.46
C ALA A 214 8.35 -7.78 -2.03
N ILE A 215 8.71 -8.78 -2.80
CA ILE A 215 10.02 -8.95 -3.43
C ILE A 215 9.81 -9.08 -4.93
N SER A 216 10.42 -8.17 -5.69
CA SER A 216 10.40 -8.17 -7.16
C SER A 216 11.80 -8.46 -7.71
N GLY A 217 11.88 -8.91 -8.97
CA GLY A 217 13.16 -9.13 -9.66
C GLY A 217 14.04 -10.26 -9.12
N ALA A 218 13.60 -11.02 -8.10
CA ALA A 218 14.36 -12.12 -7.54
C ALA A 218 14.55 -13.26 -8.56
N SER A 219 15.80 -13.69 -8.73
CA SER A 219 16.23 -14.71 -9.69
C SER A 219 17.10 -15.81 -9.06
N SER A 220 17.17 -15.84 -7.73
CA SER A 220 18.05 -16.68 -6.94
C SER A 220 17.37 -17.13 -5.65
N LYS A 221 17.64 -18.38 -5.24
CA LYS A 221 17.24 -18.92 -3.92
C LYS A 221 17.88 -18.19 -2.74
N LYS A 222 19.01 -17.52 -2.98
CA LYS A 222 19.68 -16.62 -2.02
C LYS A 222 19.22 -15.19 -2.29
N PHE A 223 18.77 -14.51 -1.24
CA PHE A 223 18.28 -13.14 -1.28
C PHE A 223 18.56 -12.42 0.04
N THR A 224 18.82 -11.12 -0.02
CA THR A 224 18.99 -10.27 1.16
C THR A 224 17.85 -9.26 1.23
N ALA A 225 16.99 -9.40 2.24
CA ALA A 225 15.92 -8.44 2.51
C ALA A 225 16.42 -7.34 3.43
N TYR A 226 16.05 -6.09 3.13
CA TYR A 226 16.20 -4.94 4.03
C TYR A 226 14.82 -4.38 4.33
N MET A 227 14.38 -4.44 5.58
CA MET A 227 13.03 -4.02 5.97
C MET A 227 13.11 -2.82 6.90
N ALA A 228 12.51 -1.71 6.50
CA ALA A 228 12.34 -0.54 7.35
C ALA A 228 11.27 -0.83 8.42
N ILE A 229 11.56 -0.49 9.68
CA ILE A 229 10.65 -0.70 10.81
C ILE A 229 10.68 0.48 11.78
N LEU A 230 9.57 0.72 12.48
CA LEU A 230 9.49 1.74 13.53
C LEU A 230 10.00 1.18 14.86
N PRO A 231 10.92 1.88 15.56
CA PRO A 231 11.53 1.46 16.83
C PRO A 231 10.53 0.92 17.84
N SER A 232 10.85 -0.23 18.43
CA SER A 232 10.06 -0.87 19.48
C SER A 232 10.92 -1.90 20.22
N THR A 233 10.30 -2.76 21.00
CA THR A 233 10.92 -3.91 21.65
C THR A 233 10.25 -5.19 21.17
N LEU A 234 11.01 -6.10 20.59
CA LEU A 234 10.55 -7.47 20.31
C LEU A 234 10.73 -8.31 21.58
N LYS A 235 9.70 -9.05 22.00
CA LYS A 235 9.82 -9.96 23.15
C LYS A 235 10.24 -11.35 22.67
N GLU A 236 11.35 -11.87 23.20
CA GLU A 236 11.87 -13.25 23.13
C GLU A 236 11.98 -13.94 21.75
N LYS A 237 10.98 -13.89 20.88
CA LYS A 237 10.92 -14.54 19.56
C LYS A 237 10.26 -13.65 18.52
N LEU A 238 10.88 -13.63 17.34
CA LEU A 238 10.33 -13.06 16.12
C LEU A 238 10.13 -14.21 15.12
N ALA A 239 8.90 -14.40 14.64
CA ALA A 239 8.64 -15.31 13.55
C ALA A 239 8.90 -14.59 12.21
N LEU A 240 9.40 -15.34 11.24
CA LEU A 240 9.59 -14.87 9.87
C LEU A 240 9.08 -15.91 8.89
N ALA A 241 8.18 -15.50 8.02
CA ALA A 241 7.66 -16.29 6.92
C ALA A 241 8.22 -15.76 5.59
N VAL A 242 8.82 -16.62 4.77
CA VAL A 242 9.21 -16.31 3.39
C VAL A 242 8.35 -17.13 2.45
N THR A 243 7.59 -16.48 1.58
CA THR A 243 6.77 -17.17 0.57
C THR A 243 7.55 -17.29 -0.73
N GLY A 244 7.74 -18.53 -1.20
CA GLY A 244 8.39 -18.86 -2.46
C GLY A 244 7.51 -18.58 -3.68
N ASP A 245 8.11 -18.61 -4.87
CA ASP A 245 7.39 -18.48 -6.13
C ASP A 245 6.48 -19.67 -6.45
N ASP A 246 6.80 -20.83 -5.85
CA ASP A 246 5.96 -22.03 -5.77
C ASP A 246 4.72 -21.88 -4.86
N GLY A 247 4.62 -20.77 -4.11
CA GLY A 247 3.54 -20.48 -3.16
C GLY A 247 3.66 -21.18 -1.80
N MET A 248 4.77 -21.85 -1.47
CA MET A 248 5.01 -22.39 -0.13
C MET A 248 5.50 -21.30 0.82
N VAL A 249 5.07 -21.36 2.07
CA VAL A 249 5.63 -20.54 3.16
C VAL A 249 6.72 -21.33 3.87
N TYR A 250 7.90 -20.73 3.96
CA TYR A 250 9.06 -21.21 4.72
C TYR A 250 9.19 -20.38 5.99
N SER A 251 8.95 -21.01 7.14
CA SER A 251 8.80 -20.32 8.43
C SER A 251 10.03 -20.53 9.31
N TYR A 252 10.64 -19.43 9.74
CA TYR A 252 11.85 -19.37 10.57
C TYR A 252 11.52 -18.72 11.91
N THR A 253 12.27 -19.05 12.97
CA THR A 253 12.16 -18.38 14.28
C THR A 253 13.48 -17.78 14.67
N VAL A 254 13.53 -16.45 14.81
CA VAL A 254 14.65 -15.74 15.41
C VAL A 254 14.38 -15.62 16.90
N SER A 255 15.26 -16.17 17.74
CA SER A 255 15.15 -16.09 19.20
C SER A 255 16.15 -15.10 19.77
N PHE A 256 15.74 -14.35 20.77
CA PHE A 256 16.56 -13.36 21.47
C PHE A 256 16.69 -13.72 22.96
N ASN A 257 17.77 -13.27 23.59
CA ASN A 257 17.96 -13.45 25.03
C ASN A 257 17.16 -12.38 25.80
N GLY A 258 15.86 -12.63 25.96
CA GLY A 258 14.90 -11.70 26.57
C GLY A 258 14.37 -10.67 25.58
N ASP A 259 14.01 -9.50 26.10
CA ASP A 259 13.52 -8.37 25.31
C ASP A 259 14.63 -7.77 24.42
N PHE A 260 14.35 -7.62 23.14
CA PHE A 260 15.25 -7.06 22.13
C PHE A 260 14.76 -5.66 21.70
N PRO A 261 15.28 -4.58 22.30
CA PRO A 261 14.99 -3.23 21.86
C PRO A 261 15.73 -2.93 20.56
N TYR A 262 15.04 -2.36 19.59
CA TYR A 262 15.63 -1.92 18.34
C TYR A 262 15.41 -0.41 18.14
N GLU A 263 16.50 0.33 18.03
CA GLU A 263 16.56 1.79 18.09
C GLU A 263 16.65 2.42 16.69
N ALA A 264 16.14 3.66 16.57
CA ALA A 264 16.26 4.42 15.33
C ALA A 264 17.73 4.69 14.94
N GLY A 265 18.00 4.77 13.64
CA GLY A 265 19.35 5.02 13.12
C GLY A 265 20.28 3.81 13.17
N LYS A 266 19.74 2.61 13.42
CA LYS A 266 20.50 1.34 13.47
C LYS A 266 19.98 0.29 12.50
N VAL A 267 20.89 -0.61 12.12
CA VAL A 267 20.62 -1.83 11.36
C VAL A 267 20.97 -3.04 12.20
N TYR A 268 20.07 -4.00 12.17
CA TYR A 268 20.22 -5.28 12.85
C TYR A 268 20.31 -6.37 11.79
N ASN A 269 21.38 -7.16 11.85
CA ASN A 269 21.62 -8.24 10.90
C ASN A 269 21.22 -9.57 11.53
N SER A 270 20.42 -10.37 10.81
CA SER A 270 20.19 -11.77 11.11
C SER A 270 20.50 -12.60 9.87
N GLU A 271 21.53 -13.42 9.94
CA GLU A 271 21.79 -14.46 8.94
C GLU A 271 20.82 -15.61 9.19
N LEU A 272 20.00 -15.94 8.19
CA LEU A 272 19.01 -17.01 8.27
C LEU A 272 19.49 -18.20 7.43
N THR A 273 20.58 -18.80 7.91
CA THR A 273 21.15 -19.99 7.29
C THR A 273 20.34 -21.25 7.60
N PHE A 274 20.28 -22.14 6.61
CA PHE A 274 19.75 -23.47 6.78
C PHE A 274 20.71 -24.33 7.61
N GLY A 275 20.35 -24.65 8.86
CA GLY A 275 21.07 -25.65 9.65
C GLY A 275 20.81 -25.61 11.16
N GLY A 276 20.18 -26.64 11.72
CA GLY A 276 20.09 -26.84 13.17
C GLY A 276 18.97 -27.79 13.61
N ILE A 277 17.86 -27.80 12.87
CA ILE A 277 16.77 -28.79 12.96
C ILE A 277 16.84 -29.64 11.68
N GLU A 278 16.39 -30.90 11.73
CA GLU A 278 16.18 -31.71 10.52
C GLU A 278 15.13 -31.01 9.64
N GLY A 279 15.59 -30.30 8.59
CA GLY A 279 14.76 -29.45 7.73
C GLY A 279 14.93 -27.93 7.90
N GLY A 280 15.58 -27.44 8.97
CA GLY A 280 16.00 -26.03 9.13
C GLY A 280 14.92 -24.93 9.19
N TYR A 281 13.69 -25.20 8.79
CA TYR A 281 12.53 -24.32 8.77
C TYR A 281 11.24 -25.14 8.99
N GLY A 282 10.14 -24.48 9.34
CA GLY A 282 8.79 -25.02 9.18
C GLY A 282 8.25 -24.77 7.77
N THR A 283 7.27 -25.56 7.34
CA THR A 283 6.48 -25.30 6.12
C THR A 283 5.01 -25.17 6.47
N ALA A 284 4.27 -24.34 5.73
CA ALA A 284 2.82 -24.25 5.87
C ALA A 284 2.13 -25.63 5.76
N ALA A 285 1.02 -25.79 6.49
CA ALA A 285 0.15 -26.96 6.34
C ALA A 285 -0.54 -26.95 4.97
N ILE A 286 -0.67 -28.11 4.33
CA ILE A 286 -1.32 -28.21 3.01
C ILE A 286 -2.84 -28.28 3.16
N PHE A 287 -3.55 -27.48 2.38
CA PHE A 287 -4.99 -27.57 2.14
C PHE A 287 -5.21 -27.99 0.68
N ASP A 288 -5.39 -29.29 0.46
CA ASP A 288 -5.72 -29.90 -0.83
C ASP A 288 -7.18 -30.40 -0.86
N ASN A 289 -7.54 -31.13 -1.91
CA ASN A 289 -8.89 -31.68 -2.09
C ASN A 289 -9.24 -32.78 -1.06
N ASP A 290 -8.23 -33.49 -0.53
CA ASP A 290 -8.37 -34.68 0.32
C ASP A 290 -8.38 -34.32 1.82
N VAL A 291 -8.13 -33.06 2.19
CA VAL A 291 -8.26 -32.58 3.57
C VAL A 291 -9.68 -32.75 4.10
N ILE A 292 -9.78 -33.50 5.20
CA ILE A 292 -11.00 -33.78 5.96
C ILE A 292 -11.18 -32.75 7.09
N GLY A 293 -12.42 -32.31 7.31
CA GLY A 293 -12.78 -31.42 8.41
C GLY A 293 -12.56 -32.06 9.79
N ASN A 294 -11.82 -31.38 10.65
CA ASN A 294 -11.57 -31.77 12.04
C ASN A 294 -12.40 -30.89 13.00
N THR A 295 -13.24 -31.51 13.83
CA THR A 295 -14.07 -30.81 14.82
C THR A 295 -13.24 -30.22 15.95
N TRP A 296 -13.51 -28.98 16.37
CA TRP A 296 -13.02 -28.49 17.66
C TRP A 296 -13.73 -29.18 18.83
N ASP A 297 -13.01 -29.29 19.94
CA ASP A 297 -13.65 -29.41 21.25
C ASP A 297 -14.44 -28.11 21.54
N GLN A 298 -15.70 -28.29 21.93
CA GLN A 298 -16.64 -27.22 22.28
C GLN A 298 -16.82 -27.07 23.81
N SER A 299 -16.00 -27.78 24.60
CA SER A 299 -15.88 -27.58 26.05
C SER A 299 -15.46 -26.15 26.41
N ASP A 300 -15.57 -25.81 27.69
CA ASP A 300 -15.05 -24.58 28.31
C ASP A 300 -15.41 -23.27 27.60
N ASN A 301 -16.57 -23.23 26.94
CA ASN A 301 -17.08 -22.11 26.14
C ASN A 301 -16.10 -21.66 25.04
N LYS A 302 -15.39 -22.58 24.38
CA LYS A 302 -14.47 -22.24 23.29
C LYS A 302 -15.16 -21.43 22.18
N GLY A 303 -14.44 -20.45 21.64
CA GLY A 303 -14.94 -19.51 20.65
C GLY A 303 -15.91 -18.44 21.18
N SER A 304 -16.15 -18.33 22.49
CA SER A 304 -17.09 -17.34 23.07
C SER A 304 -16.50 -15.95 23.33
N THR A 305 -15.18 -15.82 23.38
CA THR A 305 -14.47 -14.53 23.63
C THR A 305 -13.20 -14.44 22.79
N LYS A 306 -12.65 -13.23 22.63
CA LYS A 306 -11.35 -13.02 21.95
C LYS A 306 -10.19 -13.76 22.61
N ASP A 307 -10.24 -13.93 23.94
CA ASP A 307 -9.19 -14.58 24.73
C ASP A 307 -9.34 -16.12 24.78
N ASN A 308 -10.51 -16.65 24.41
CA ASN A 308 -10.76 -18.09 24.26
C ASN A 308 -11.40 -18.40 22.89
N PRO A 309 -10.68 -18.21 21.78
CA PRO A 309 -11.19 -18.44 20.43
C PRO A 309 -11.13 -19.92 20.02
N TYR A 310 -11.80 -20.27 18.94
CA TYR A 310 -11.51 -21.50 18.20
C TYR A 310 -10.16 -21.35 17.49
N LEU A 311 -9.20 -22.22 17.82
CA LEU A 311 -7.86 -22.20 17.23
C LEU A 311 -7.83 -23.00 15.93
N ILE A 312 -7.40 -22.36 14.84
CA ILE A 312 -7.14 -23.01 13.57
C ILE A 312 -5.66 -23.41 13.58
N GLU A 313 -5.43 -24.65 14.03
CA GLU A 313 -4.11 -25.28 14.24
C GLU A 313 -3.76 -26.22 13.06
N SER A 314 -4.68 -26.41 12.11
CA SER A 314 -4.50 -27.30 10.97
C SER A 314 -5.41 -26.91 9.80
N ALA A 315 -5.05 -27.38 8.60
CA ALA A 315 -5.93 -27.31 7.42
C ALA A 315 -7.29 -28.00 7.67
N GLY A 316 -7.34 -29.04 8.50
CA GLY A 316 -8.60 -29.71 8.89
C GLY A 316 -9.53 -28.84 9.75
N HIS A 317 -9.00 -28.00 10.65
CA HIS A 317 -9.82 -27.01 11.38
C HIS A 317 -10.37 -25.94 10.41
N LEU A 318 -9.57 -25.48 9.44
CA LEU A 318 -10.02 -24.55 8.41
C LEU A 318 -11.11 -25.17 7.51
N LYS A 319 -10.92 -26.43 7.09
CA LYS A 319 -11.90 -27.19 6.29
C LYS A 319 -13.22 -27.31 7.02
N TYR A 320 -13.19 -27.66 8.30
CA TYR A 320 -14.37 -27.78 9.13
C TYR A 320 -15.12 -26.43 9.27
N LEU A 321 -14.41 -25.29 9.40
CA LEU A 321 -15.04 -23.97 9.37
C LEU A 321 -15.86 -23.75 8.09
N ILE A 322 -15.24 -24.02 6.94
CA ILE A 322 -15.85 -23.83 5.62
C ILE A 322 -17.09 -24.72 5.47
N GLU A 323 -16.99 -25.99 5.85
CA GLU A 323 -18.10 -26.96 5.78
C GLU A 323 -19.27 -26.56 6.68
N GLN A 324 -19.02 -26.12 7.92
CA GLN A 324 -20.09 -25.69 8.84
C GLN A 324 -20.79 -24.42 8.35
N VAL A 325 -20.05 -23.42 7.83
CA VAL A 325 -20.65 -22.22 7.23
C VAL A 325 -21.45 -22.55 5.97
N GLN A 326 -20.95 -23.47 5.13
CA GLN A 326 -21.67 -23.96 3.95
C GLN A 326 -22.93 -24.77 4.31
N ALA A 327 -22.96 -25.42 5.47
CA ALA A 327 -24.14 -26.08 6.04
C ALA A 327 -25.15 -25.10 6.68
N GLY A 328 -24.74 -23.85 6.93
CA GLY A 328 -25.60 -22.77 7.43
C GLY A 328 -25.29 -22.28 8.86
N GLU A 329 -24.25 -22.82 9.52
CA GLU A 329 -23.80 -22.28 10.81
C GLU A 329 -23.03 -20.98 10.59
N ARG A 330 -23.62 -19.86 11.04
CA ARG A 330 -23.10 -18.52 10.74
C ARG A 330 -22.00 -18.07 11.69
N TYR A 331 -21.88 -18.70 12.86
CA TYR A 331 -20.93 -18.35 13.92
C TYR A 331 -21.06 -16.90 14.43
N LEU A 332 -22.29 -16.38 14.52
CA LEU A 332 -22.55 -15.04 15.08
C LEU A 332 -21.92 -14.90 16.48
N ASP A 333 -21.19 -13.80 16.69
CA ASP A 333 -20.49 -13.47 17.95
C ASP A 333 -19.48 -14.52 18.44
N LYS A 334 -19.02 -15.42 17.56
CA LYS A 334 -17.92 -16.34 17.85
C LYS A 334 -16.58 -15.75 17.42
N PHE A 335 -15.49 -16.31 17.96
CA PHE A 335 -14.13 -15.88 17.72
C PHE A 335 -13.27 -17.04 17.21
N PHE A 336 -12.51 -16.79 16.14
CA PHE A 336 -11.55 -17.71 15.54
C PHE A 336 -10.17 -17.07 15.53
N LYS A 337 -9.12 -17.86 15.74
CA LYS A 337 -7.74 -17.43 15.60
C LYS A 337 -6.90 -18.45 14.82
N LEU A 338 -6.21 -17.99 13.79
CA LEU A 338 -5.23 -18.79 13.06
C LEU A 338 -3.91 -18.88 13.86
N THR A 339 -3.30 -20.07 13.86
CA THR A 339 -2.09 -20.38 14.66
C THR A 339 -1.02 -21.13 13.85
N THR A 340 -1.22 -21.25 12.54
CA THR A 340 -0.30 -21.91 11.61
C THR A 340 -0.50 -21.31 10.21
N ASP A 341 0.57 -21.29 9.41
CA ASP A 341 0.48 -20.92 8.00
C ASP A 341 -0.16 -22.08 7.21
N ILE A 342 -0.98 -21.78 6.20
CA ILE A 342 -1.69 -22.79 5.40
C ILE A 342 -1.54 -22.48 3.89
N LYS A 343 -1.04 -23.44 3.12
CA LYS A 343 -0.95 -23.36 1.65
C LYS A 343 -2.15 -24.06 1.02
N VAL A 344 -2.98 -23.33 0.28
CA VAL A 344 -4.06 -23.89 -0.52
C VAL A 344 -3.51 -24.40 -1.85
N THR A 345 -3.66 -25.71 -2.07
CA THR A 345 -3.32 -26.41 -3.32
C THR A 345 -4.52 -27.17 -3.91
N ALA A 346 -5.71 -27.04 -3.31
CA ALA A 346 -6.95 -27.57 -3.84
C ALA A 346 -7.27 -27.00 -5.23
N ASP A 347 -7.92 -27.79 -6.09
CA ASP A 347 -8.24 -27.37 -7.47
C ASP A 347 -9.28 -26.23 -7.49
N THR A 348 -10.15 -26.20 -6.49
CA THR A 348 -11.13 -25.16 -6.24
C THR A 348 -11.13 -24.75 -4.77
N TRP A 349 -11.34 -23.45 -4.54
CA TRP A 349 -11.49 -22.86 -3.22
C TRP A 349 -12.96 -22.57 -2.94
N THR A 350 -13.43 -22.96 -1.75
CA THR A 350 -14.75 -22.58 -1.23
C THR A 350 -14.53 -21.52 -0.14
N PRO A 351 -14.88 -20.24 -0.39
CA PRO A 351 -14.72 -19.18 0.60
C PRO A 351 -15.51 -19.43 1.88
N ILE A 352 -14.99 -18.90 2.99
CA ILE A 352 -15.72 -18.87 4.26
C ILE A 352 -16.91 -17.89 4.10
N GLY A 353 -18.11 -18.45 4.05
CA GLY A 353 -19.34 -17.74 3.67
C GLY A 353 -19.42 -17.51 2.16
N ILE A 354 -20.37 -18.15 1.46
CA ILE A 354 -20.40 -18.19 -0.02
C ILE A 354 -21.45 -17.27 -0.65
N SER A 355 -22.49 -16.90 0.11
CA SER A 355 -23.60 -16.07 -0.36
C SER A 355 -24.36 -15.44 0.81
N TYR A 356 -25.32 -14.56 0.52
CA TYR A 356 -26.23 -13.99 1.52
C TYR A 356 -27.00 -15.06 2.33
N ALA A 357 -27.33 -16.20 1.70
CA ALA A 357 -28.04 -17.30 2.35
C ALA A 357 -27.14 -18.14 3.28
N LYS A 358 -25.82 -18.15 3.03
CA LYS A 358 -24.80 -18.88 3.78
C LYS A 358 -23.62 -17.95 4.12
N PRO A 359 -23.84 -16.92 4.96
CA PRO A 359 -22.84 -15.93 5.28
C PRO A 359 -22.00 -16.35 6.49
N PHE A 360 -20.79 -15.82 6.61
CA PHE A 360 -20.06 -15.85 7.88
C PHE A 360 -20.39 -14.61 8.72
N SER A 361 -20.56 -14.81 10.03
CA SER A 361 -20.97 -13.80 11.02
C SER A 361 -20.05 -13.77 12.25
N GLY A 362 -18.92 -14.50 12.25
CA GLY A 362 -17.95 -14.54 13.34
C GLY A 362 -16.78 -13.54 13.19
N ASN A 363 -16.00 -13.41 14.25
CA ASN A 363 -14.75 -12.65 14.32
C ASN A 363 -13.57 -13.57 13.96
N PHE A 364 -12.56 -13.03 13.27
CA PHE A 364 -11.40 -13.81 12.81
C PHE A 364 -10.09 -13.03 12.98
N ASP A 365 -9.19 -13.55 13.81
CA ASP A 365 -7.81 -13.09 13.96
C ASP A 365 -6.87 -14.01 13.17
N GLY A 366 -6.17 -13.48 12.18
CA GLY A 366 -5.14 -14.21 11.45
C GLY A 366 -3.90 -14.49 12.28
N GLY A 367 -3.73 -13.88 13.46
CA GLY A 367 -2.63 -14.16 14.38
C GLY A 367 -1.24 -13.79 13.84
N GLY A 368 -1.14 -13.08 12.72
CA GLY A 368 0.12 -12.86 12.00
C GLY A 368 0.55 -14.04 11.11
N HIS A 369 -0.39 -14.91 10.74
CA HIS A 369 -0.17 -16.08 9.87
C HIS A 369 -0.65 -15.85 8.42
N THR A 370 -0.13 -16.68 7.53
CA THR A 370 -0.32 -16.60 6.09
C THR A 370 -1.20 -17.72 5.54
N ILE A 371 -2.18 -17.35 4.72
CA ILE A 371 -2.85 -18.25 3.78
C ILE A 371 -2.21 -18.05 2.40
N SER A 372 -1.52 -19.05 1.86
CA SER A 372 -0.79 -18.95 0.59
C SER A 372 -1.34 -19.88 -0.51
N GLY A 373 -0.78 -19.79 -1.71
CA GLY A 373 -1.04 -20.74 -2.80
C GLY A 373 -2.06 -20.22 -3.81
N GLU A 374 -3.12 -20.99 -4.06
CA GLU A 374 -4.06 -20.76 -5.17
C GLU A 374 -5.52 -20.76 -4.68
N LEU A 375 -6.23 -19.63 -4.81
CA LEU A 375 -7.67 -19.55 -4.55
C LEU A 375 -8.40 -19.47 -5.90
N LYS A 376 -8.93 -20.61 -6.36
CA LYS A 376 -9.57 -20.76 -7.68
C LYS A 376 -11.07 -20.96 -7.56
N GLY A 377 -11.86 -20.23 -8.33
CA GLY A 377 -13.31 -20.40 -8.35
C GLY A 377 -13.97 -19.83 -9.59
N SER A 378 -15.24 -20.14 -9.73
CA SER A 378 -16.13 -19.53 -10.73
C SER A 378 -17.48 -19.25 -10.10
N PHE A 379 -18.15 -18.22 -10.61
CA PHE A 379 -19.47 -17.81 -10.16
C PHE A 379 -20.49 -18.92 -10.39
N SER A 380 -21.35 -19.15 -9.40
CA SER A 380 -22.58 -19.95 -9.51
C SER A 380 -23.70 -19.33 -8.66
N ASP A 381 -24.94 -19.84 -8.79
CA ASP A 381 -26.05 -19.39 -7.95
C ASP A 381 -25.79 -19.56 -6.44
N ASP A 382 -25.00 -20.57 -6.05
CA ASP A 382 -24.60 -20.81 -4.65
C ASP A 382 -23.35 -20.00 -4.23
N LEU A 383 -22.42 -19.74 -5.15
CA LEU A 383 -21.15 -19.05 -4.89
C LEU A 383 -21.07 -17.74 -5.69
N GLN A 384 -21.45 -16.65 -5.02
CA GLN A 384 -21.70 -15.36 -5.68
C GLN A 384 -20.62 -14.29 -5.42
N ASN A 385 -19.78 -14.51 -4.42
CA ASN A 385 -18.75 -13.56 -3.97
C ASN A 385 -17.50 -14.34 -3.55
N PHE A 386 -16.31 -13.80 -3.82
CA PHE A 386 -15.07 -14.58 -3.77
C PHE A 386 -13.91 -13.86 -3.09
N GLY A 387 -13.04 -14.67 -2.47
CA GLY A 387 -11.91 -14.27 -1.62
C GLY A 387 -11.63 -15.38 -0.61
N PHE A 388 -10.78 -15.11 0.40
CA PHE A 388 -10.67 -16.03 1.55
C PHE A 388 -12.02 -16.15 2.28
N PHE A 389 -12.66 -15.01 2.54
CA PHE A 389 -14.09 -14.90 2.86
C PHE A 389 -14.88 -14.48 1.62
N GLY A 390 -16.04 -15.08 1.37
CA GLY A 390 -16.88 -14.72 0.22
C GLY A 390 -17.91 -13.66 0.60
N TYR A 391 -18.80 -13.98 1.54
CA TYR A 391 -19.86 -13.10 2.01
C TYR A 391 -19.89 -13.01 3.54
N LEU A 392 -19.65 -11.81 4.06
CA LEU A 392 -19.67 -11.47 5.48
C LEU A 392 -20.87 -10.59 5.82
N THR A 393 -21.56 -10.89 6.92
CA THR A 393 -22.56 -9.96 7.48
C THR A 393 -22.79 -10.22 8.96
N THR A 394 -23.15 -9.17 9.70
CA THR A 394 -23.50 -9.27 11.13
C THR A 394 -24.48 -8.18 11.54
N THR A 395 -25.23 -8.43 12.62
CA THR A 395 -26.03 -7.46 13.36
C THR A 395 -25.30 -6.91 14.59
N SER A 396 -24.25 -7.60 15.06
CA SER A 396 -23.38 -7.24 16.18
C SER A 396 -22.09 -6.55 15.67
N SER A 397 -21.00 -6.56 16.43
CA SER A 397 -19.69 -6.10 15.94
C SER A 397 -18.89 -7.29 15.39
N MET A 398 -18.31 -7.15 14.19
CA MET A 398 -17.40 -8.14 13.60
C MET A 398 -16.01 -7.53 13.39
N LEU A 399 -14.98 -8.30 13.73
CA LEU A 399 -13.58 -7.96 13.58
C LEU A 399 -12.88 -9.00 12.70
N ILE A 400 -12.28 -8.56 11.60
CA ILE A 400 -11.40 -9.37 10.73
C ILE A 400 -10.01 -8.72 10.79
N GLU A 401 -9.03 -9.43 11.33
CA GLU A 401 -7.73 -8.84 11.67
C GLU A 401 -6.51 -9.69 11.33
N ASN A 402 -5.36 -9.04 11.16
CA ASN A 402 -4.01 -9.63 11.24
C ASN A 402 -3.77 -10.88 10.35
N ILE A 403 -4.36 -10.94 9.16
CA ILE A 403 -4.19 -12.04 8.21
C ILE A 403 -3.41 -11.60 6.97
N HIS A 404 -2.47 -12.45 6.52
CA HIS A 404 -1.84 -12.32 5.22
C HIS A 404 -2.43 -13.32 4.22
N ILE A 405 -2.91 -12.84 3.07
CA ILE A 405 -3.26 -13.67 1.93
C ILE A 405 -2.13 -13.58 0.90
N ALA A 406 -1.29 -14.61 0.80
CA ALA A 406 -0.15 -14.73 -0.11
C ALA A 406 -0.47 -15.68 -1.27
N ALA A 407 -1.61 -15.46 -1.94
CA ALA A 407 -2.20 -16.40 -2.88
C ALA A 407 -2.55 -15.75 -4.22
N ASN A 408 -2.43 -16.49 -5.31
CA ASN A 408 -3.02 -16.10 -6.58
C ASN A 408 -4.53 -16.38 -6.54
N ILE A 409 -5.32 -15.48 -7.10
CA ILE A 409 -6.79 -15.54 -7.11
C ILE A 409 -7.25 -15.63 -8.55
N THR A 410 -7.90 -16.72 -8.92
CA THR A 410 -8.52 -16.86 -10.25
C THR A 410 -10.03 -16.94 -10.07
N TRP A 411 -10.74 -15.98 -10.68
CA TRP A 411 -12.20 -15.91 -10.60
C TRP A 411 -12.83 -15.61 -11.97
N SER A 412 -13.78 -16.46 -12.37
CA SER A 412 -14.55 -16.29 -13.60
C SER A 412 -16.02 -16.00 -13.31
N PHE A 413 -16.58 -14.95 -13.92
CA PHE A 413 -18.01 -14.64 -13.91
C PHE A 413 -18.81 -15.37 -15.01
N ALA A 414 -18.33 -16.50 -15.54
CA ALA A 414 -18.94 -17.18 -16.70
C ALA A 414 -20.36 -17.76 -16.49
N SER A 415 -20.91 -17.73 -15.27
CA SER A 415 -22.30 -18.14 -14.99
C SER A 415 -22.93 -17.23 -13.91
N PRO A 416 -24.27 -17.17 -13.75
CA PRO A 416 -25.31 -17.80 -14.57
C PRO A 416 -25.86 -16.82 -15.62
N GLU A 417 -26.66 -17.31 -16.55
CA GLU A 417 -27.32 -16.46 -17.55
C GLU A 417 -28.51 -15.69 -16.93
N GLY A 418 -28.60 -14.39 -17.20
CA GLY A 418 -29.75 -13.58 -16.79
C GLY A 418 -29.45 -12.09 -16.63
N THR A 419 -30.47 -11.32 -16.22
CA THR A 419 -30.32 -9.93 -15.80
C THR A 419 -30.23 -9.83 -14.28
N SER A 420 -29.24 -9.11 -13.77
CA SER A 420 -29.06 -8.86 -12.33
C SER A 420 -28.55 -7.44 -12.10
N THR A 421 -28.98 -6.81 -11.01
CA THR A 421 -28.48 -5.51 -10.52
C THR A 421 -27.93 -5.62 -9.10
N LEU A 422 -27.60 -6.84 -8.66
CA LEU A 422 -26.96 -7.09 -7.38
C LEU A 422 -25.46 -6.79 -7.43
N TYR A 423 -24.89 -6.47 -6.27
CA TYR A 423 -23.44 -6.30 -6.11
C TYR A 423 -22.75 -7.65 -5.91
N PHE A 424 -21.74 -7.91 -6.73
CA PHE A 424 -20.91 -9.12 -6.66
C PHE A 424 -19.47 -8.73 -6.41
N GLY A 425 -18.94 -9.15 -5.26
CA GLY A 425 -17.65 -8.74 -4.76
C GLY A 425 -16.59 -9.82 -4.91
N VAL A 426 -15.43 -9.44 -5.45
CA VAL A 426 -14.21 -10.25 -5.41
C VAL A 426 -13.12 -9.45 -4.70
N GLY A 427 -12.60 -10.01 -3.61
CA GLY A 427 -11.52 -9.42 -2.83
C GLY A 427 -10.45 -10.43 -2.46
N GLY A 428 -9.23 -9.97 -2.19
CA GLY A 428 -8.17 -10.84 -1.67
C GLY A 428 -8.58 -11.52 -0.36
N VAL A 429 -9.08 -10.70 0.57
CA VAL A 429 -9.50 -11.14 1.90
C VAL A 429 -11.01 -11.38 1.93
N ILE A 430 -11.81 -10.44 1.42
CA ILE A 430 -13.27 -10.45 1.55
C ILE A 430 -13.93 -10.14 0.20
N GLY A 431 -14.76 -11.03 -0.32
CA GLY A 431 -15.62 -10.73 -1.47
C GLY A 431 -16.57 -9.58 -1.18
N HIS A 432 -17.47 -9.77 -0.20
CA HIS A 432 -18.60 -8.88 0.04
C HIS A 432 -18.88 -8.73 1.55
N GLY A 433 -18.83 -7.51 2.07
CA GLY A 433 -19.10 -7.21 3.49
C GLY A 433 -19.91 -5.91 3.65
N PRO A 434 -21.25 -5.94 3.53
CA PRO A 434 -22.07 -4.76 3.20
C PRO A 434 -22.63 -4.04 4.45
N THR A 435 -21.81 -3.83 5.48
CA THR A 435 -22.26 -3.19 6.74
C THR A 435 -21.13 -2.52 7.51
N THR A 436 -21.41 -1.37 8.11
CA THR A 436 -20.49 -0.62 9.01
C THR A 436 -20.26 -1.32 10.35
N LYS A 437 -20.88 -2.48 10.54
CA LYS A 437 -20.64 -3.36 11.69
C LYS A 437 -19.39 -4.23 11.57
N ILE A 438 -18.80 -4.30 10.38
CA ILE A 438 -17.54 -5.00 10.13
C ILE A 438 -16.39 -3.98 10.25
N THR A 439 -15.37 -4.33 11.01
CA THR A 439 -14.07 -3.65 11.02
C THR A 439 -13.01 -4.61 10.49
N VAL A 440 -12.26 -4.17 9.49
CA VAL A 440 -11.14 -4.91 8.89
C VAL A 440 -9.85 -4.16 9.20
N HIS A 441 -8.86 -4.82 9.80
CA HIS A 441 -7.63 -4.13 10.20
C HIS A 441 -6.35 -4.98 10.05
N ASN A 442 -5.26 -4.34 9.64
CA ASN A 442 -3.95 -4.98 9.46
C ASN A 442 -3.97 -6.21 8.51
N CYS A 443 -4.96 -6.27 7.60
CA CYS A 443 -5.10 -7.36 6.63
C CYS A 443 -4.35 -7.01 5.35
N THR A 444 -3.62 -7.98 4.79
CA THR A 444 -2.77 -7.76 3.62
C THR A 444 -3.00 -8.81 2.54
N MET A 445 -2.92 -8.37 1.28
CA MET A 445 -3.01 -9.23 0.09
C MET A 445 -1.72 -9.13 -0.73
N SER A 446 -1.25 -10.28 -1.19
CA SER A 446 -0.06 -10.45 -2.00
C SER A 446 -0.27 -11.58 -3.00
N GLY A 447 -0.32 -11.26 -4.28
CA GLY A 447 -0.47 -12.25 -5.34
C GLY A 447 -0.98 -11.66 -6.64
N GLU A 448 -1.31 -12.52 -7.59
CA GLU A 448 -1.96 -12.14 -8.84
C GLU A 448 -3.47 -12.43 -8.79
N MET A 449 -4.31 -11.42 -9.00
CA MET A 449 -5.76 -11.57 -9.17
C MET A 449 -6.09 -11.59 -10.67
N LYS A 450 -6.56 -12.72 -11.19
CA LYS A 450 -7.06 -12.89 -12.57
C LYS A 450 -8.58 -12.97 -12.55
N ILE A 451 -9.24 -11.91 -13.01
CA ILE A 451 -10.70 -11.77 -12.96
C ILE A 451 -11.27 -11.69 -14.38
N SER A 452 -12.02 -12.71 -14.80
CA SER A 452 -12.46 -12.89 -16.19
C SER A 452 -13.96 -13.06 -16.37
N ASP A 453 -14.38 -13.05 -17.65
CA ASP A 453 -15.72 -13.41 -18.11
C ASP A 453 -16.85 -12.54 -17.53
N GLY A 454 -18.08 -13.04 -17.52
CA GLY A 454 -19.26 -12.25 -17.18
C GLY A 454 -20.07 -11.80 -18.39
N ASN A 455 -21.18 -11.12 -18.11
CA ASN A 455 -22.17 -10.76 -19.11
C ASN A 455 -22.61 -9.31 -18.92
N LEU A 456 -22.76 -8.58 -20.02
CA LEU A 456 -23.26 -7.20 -20.05
C LEU A 456 -24.63 -7.04 -19.38
N ALA A 457 -25.48 -8.07 -19.39
CA ALA A 457 -26.77 -8.05 -18.69
C ALA A 457 -26.66 -8.13 -17.15
N TYR A 458 -25.47 -8.41 -16.61
CA TYR A 458 -25.33 -9.01 -15.28
C TYR A 458 -24.49 -8.19 -14.31
N GLY A 459 -25.09 -7.84 -13.17
CA GLY A 459 -24.40 -7.54 -11.92
C GLY A 459 -23.64 -6.22 -11.87
N TYR A 460 -23.34 -5.80 -10.65
CA TYR A 460 -22.41 -4.72 -10.35
C TYR A 460 -21.14 -5.36 -9.78
N LEU A 461 -20.15 -5.56 -10.65
CA LEU A 461 -18.93 -6.27 -10.34
C LEU A 461 -17.97 -5.34 -9.60
N CYS A 462 -17.56 -5.74 -8.40
CA CYS A 462 -16.71 -4.95 -7.52
C CYS A 462 -15.45 -5.76 -7.17
N ILE A 463 -14.31 -5.35 -7.74
CA ILE A 463 -13.02 -6.04 -7.64
C ILE A 463 -12.08 -5.19 -6.80
N GLY A 464 -11.59 -5.70 -5.67
CA GLY A 464 -10.62 -4.98 -4.83
C GLY A 464 -9.47 -5.88 -4.37
N GLY A 465 -8.27 -5.34 -4.17
CA GLY A 465 -7.16 -6.15 -3.63
C GLY A 465 -7.45 -6.73 -2.24
N ILE A 466 -8.23 -6.04 -1.40
CA ILE A 466 -8.60 -6.52 -0.06
C ILE A 466 -10.09 -6.85 0.01
N ILE A 467 -10.97 -5.92 -0.41
CA ILE A 467 -12.43 -6.11 -0.38
C ILE A 467 -13.06 -5.82 -1.74
N GLY A 468 -13.89 -6.74 -2.25
CA GLY A 468 -14.68 -6.50 -3.46
C GLY A 468 -15.75 -5.42 -3.25
N TYR A 469 -16.81 -5.76 -2.53
CA TYR A 469 -17.86 -4.82 -2.11
C TYR A 469 -17.85 -4.60 -0.60
N SER A 470 -17.72 -3.35 -0.17
CA SER A 470 -17.59 -2.96 1.23
C SER A 470 -18.73 -2.04 1.69
N GLY A 471 -19.11 -2.23 2.95
CA GLY A 471 -19.65 -1.20 3.82
C GLY A 471 -18.88 -1.09 5.14
N ALA A 472 -17.77 -1.83 5.27
CA ALA A 472 -16.97 -2.00 6.48
C ALA A 472 -16.10 -0.77 6.77
N HIS A 473 -15.63 -0.65 8.01
CA HIS A 473 -14.49 0.21 8.33
C HIS A 473 -13.19 -0.53 8.01
N MET A 474 -12.21 0.16 7.41
CA MET A 474 -10.91 -0.43 7.04
C MET A 474 -9.77 0.40 7.60
N ASN A 475 -8.76 -0.25 8.21
CA ASN A 475 -7.60 0.43 8.79
C ASN A 475 -6.30 -0.34 8.49
N ASN A 476 -5.26 0.36 8.01
CA ASN A 476 -3.91 -0.18 7.82
C ASN A 476 -3.83 -1.46 6.94
N CYS A 477 -4.72 -1.60 5.97
CA CYS A 477 -4.71 -2.73 5.04
C CYS A 477 -3.85 -2.42 3.81
N SER A 478 -3.16 -3.40 3.23
CA SER A 478 -2.32 -3.17 2.03
C SER A 478 -2.36 -4.30 1.00
N SER A 479 -2.39 -3.92 -0.28
CA SER A 479 -2.34 -4.83 -1.43
C SER A 479 -1.02 -4.68 -2.19
N THR A 480 -0.38 -5.79 -2.53
CA THR A 480 0.82 -5.86 -3.39
C THR A 480 0.65 -6.98 -4.43
N GLY A 481 1.42 -6.93 -5.52
CA GLY A 481 1.26 -7.85 -6.65
C GLY A 481 0.48 -7.19 -7.79
N GLN A 482 -0.52 -7.88 -8.35
CA GLN A 482 -1.17 -7.45 -9.60
C GLN A 482 -2.62 -7.91 -9.71
N SER A 483 -3.48 -7.09 -10.32
CA SER A 483 -4.86 -7.43 -10.65
C SER A 483 -5.12 -7.25 -12.14
N ASP A 484 -5.26 -8.36 -12.88
CA ASP A 484 -5.67 -8.38 -14.28
C ASP A 484 -7.19 -8.60 -14.40
N VAL A 485 -7.89 -7.59 -14.91
CA VAL A 485 -9.36 -7.56 -14.99
C VAL A 485 -9.82 -7.51 -16.44
N SER A 486 -10.42 -8.60 -16.89
CA SER A 486 -11.01 -8.78 -18.23
C SER A 486 -12.53 -8.99 -18.21
N CYS A 487 -13.17 -8.78 -17.05
CA CYS A 487 -14.58 -9.10 -16.83
C CYS A 487 -15.59 -8.14 -17.46
N LYS A 488 -16.84 -8.60 -17.60
CA LYS A 488 -17.96 -7.86 -18.18
C LYS A 488 -19.17 -7.87 -17.25
N GLY A 489 -19.80 -6.72 -17.05
CA GLY A 489 -20.99 -6.61 -16.19
C GLY A 489 -21.98 -5.52 -16.61
N SER A 490 -22.99 -5.29 -15.77
CA SER A 490 -23.81 -4.07 -15.90
C SER A 490 -23.00 -2.85 -15.45
N LEU A 491 -22.27 -2.98 -14.34
CA LEU A 491 -21.29 -2.04 -13.81
C LEU A 491 -20.01 -2.79 -13.47
N VAL A 492 -18.85 -2.16 -13.65
CA VAL A 492 -17.53 -2.71 -13.26
C VAL A 492 -16.76 -1.65 -12.48
N ARG A 493 -16.34 -1.98 -11.26
CA ARG A 493 -15.55 -1.11 -10.37
C ARG A 493 -14.35 -1.85 -9.79
N ILE A 494 -13.18 -1.24 -9.94
CA ILE A 494 -11.88 -1.89 -9.72
C ILE A 494 -11.04 -1.00 -8.81
N GLY A 495 -10.64 -1.51 -7.65
CA GLY A 495 -9.76 -0.82 -6.71
C GLY A 495 -8.51 -1.61 -6.38
N GLY A 496 -7.39 -0.94 -6.12
CA GLY A 496 -6.21 -1.62 -5.56
C GLY A 496 -6.45 -2.15 -4.15
N ILE A 497 -7.38 -1.56 -3.38
CA ILE A 497 -7.84 -2.04 -2.07
C ILE A 497 -9.33 -2.42 -2.07
N ILE A 498 -10.21 -1.55 -2.58
CA ILE A 498 -11.67 -1.72 -2.49
C ILE A 498 -12.34 -1.59 -3.86
N GLY A 499 -13.08 -2.60 -4.33
CA GLY A 499 -13.84 -2.48 -5.59
C GLY A 499 -14.90 -1.39 -5.54
N GLN A 500 -15.81 -1.50 -4.57
CA GLN A 500 -16.77 -0.44 -4.25
C GLN A 500 -17.04 -0.36 -2.74
N ASN A 501 -17.05 0.86 -2.20
CA ASN A 501 -17.74 1.18 -0.95
C ASN A 501 -18.97 2.06 -1.23
N GLY A 502 -20.16 1.59 -0.82
CA GLY A 502 -21.43 2.29 -1.02
C GLY A 502 -22.00 3.00 0.21
N ILE A 503 -21.37 2.88 1.39
CA ILE A 503 -22.00 3.28 2.66
C ILE A 503 -21.37 4.55 3.24
N LEU A 504 -22.22 5.56 3.49
CA LEU A 504 -21.84 6.87 4.04
C LEU A 504 -21.13 6.81 5.40
N GLY A 505 -21.51 5.87 6.26
CA GLY A 505 -20.99 5.75 7.62
C GLY A 505 -19.65 5.03 7.74
N SER A 506 -19.08 4.51 6.65
CA SER A 506 -17.78 3.81 6.69
C SER A 506 -16.61 4.78 6.75
N GLU A 507 -15.50 4.33 7.33
CA GLU A 507 -14.23 5.05 7.34
C GLU A 507 -13.10 4.12 6.85
N HIS A 508 -12.29 4.59 5.90
CA HIS A 508 -11.17 3.86 5.31
C HIS A 508 -9.89 4.65 5.60
N LYS A 509 -9.01 4.13 6.45
CA LYS A 509 -7.85 4.85 6.98
C LYS A 509 -6.53 4.15 6.69
N HIS A 510 -5.51 4.91 6.30
CA HIS A 510 -4.12 4.45 6.18
C HIS A 510 -3.94 3.17 5.33
N CYS A 511 -4.82 2.93 4.37
CA CYS A 511 -4.71 1.77 3.48
C CYS A 511 -3.74 2.08 2.33
N ILE A 512 -2.89 1.12 1.96
CA ILE A 512 -1.83 1.33 0.96
C ILE A 512 -1.94 0.35 -0.20
N ASN A 513 -2.16 0.86 -1.40
CA ASN A 513 -2.01 0.07 -2.62
C ASN A 513 -0.58 0.22 -3.18
N ALA A 514 0.12 -0.90 -3.31
CA ALA A 514 1.33 -1.03 -4.12
C ALA A 514 1.19 -2.17 -5.15
N SER A 515 -0.04 -2.59 -5.46
CA SER A 515 -0.35 -3.54 -6.54
C SER A 515 -0.66 -2.82 -7.86
N SER A 516 -0.25 -3.42 -8.98
CA SER A 516 -0.54 -2.90 -10.32
C SER A 516 -1.90 -3.38 -10.81
N ILE A 517 -2.72 -2.47 -11.35
CA ILE A 517 -4.01 -2.79 -11.96
C ILE A 517 -3.84 -2.85 -13.48
N ILE A 518 -4.17 -3.99 -14.09
CA ILE A 518 -4.24 -4.18 -15.54
C ILE A 518 -5.71 -4.31 -15.97
N LEU A 519 -6.05 -3.53 -17.00
CA LEU A 519 -7.36 -3.51 -17.63
C LEU A 519 -7.26 -4.28 -18.96
N SER A 520 -7.73 -5.52 -18.97
CA SER A 520 -7.69 -6.43 -20.13
C SER A 520 -9.02 -6.46 -20.88
N ASN A 521 -9.43 -5.29 -21.37
CA ASN A 521 -10.70 -5.06 -22.08
C ASN A 521 -11.99 -5.28 -21.25
N PRO A 522 -12.08 -4.81 -19.98
CA PRO A 522 -13.35 -4.86 -19.26
C PRO A 522 -14.41 -4.01 -19.94
N GLU A 523 -15.67 -4.40 -19.77
CA GLU A 523 -16.82 -3.87 -20.50
C GLU A 523 -18.06 -3.74 -19.59
N ARG A 524 -18.88 -2.72 -19.83
CA ARG A 524 -20.10 -2.45 -19.07
C ARG A 524 -21.29 -2.18 -19.99
N SER A 525 -22.52 -2.47 -19.53
CA SER A 525 -23.75 -2.11 -20.28
C SER A 525 -24.46 -0.86 -19.77
N ASN A 526 -24.36 -0.54 -18.47
CA ASN A 526 -25.15 0.54 -17.88
C ASN A 526 -24.57 1.90 -18.29
N THR A 527 -25.14 2.52 -19.31
CA THR A 527 -24.63 3.78 -19.89
C THR A 527 -24.59 4.96 -18.92
N ASN A 528 -25.31 4.90 -17.79
CA ASN A 528 -25.35 5.95 -16.76
C ASN A 528 -24.07 6.07 -15.92
N TYR A 529 -23.22 5.04 -15.90
CA TYR A 529 -21.99 5.01 -15.09
C TYR A 529 -20.82 4.50 -15.92
N THR A 530 -19.63 5.05 -15.71
CA THR A 530 -18.36 4.58 -16.29
C THR A 530 -17.87 3.27 -15.64
N ILE A 531 -16.84 2.67 -16.22
CA ILE A 531 -15.96 1.74 -15.48
C ILE A 531 -15.13 2.62 -14.56
N SER A 532 -15.17 2.36 -13.25
CA SER A 532 -14.48 3.19 -12.27
C SER A 532 -13.25 2.46 -11.72
N VAL A 533 -12.06 3.00 -11.94
CA VAL A 533 -10.77 2.38 -11.57
C VAL A 533 -9.99 3.30 -10.63
N GLY A 534 -9.68 2.83 -9.44
CA GLY A 534 -8.96 3.62 -8.43
C GLY A 534 -7.77 2.89 -7.83
N GLY A 535 -6.67 3.59 -7.58
CA GLY A 535 -5.52 3.00 -6.88
C GLY A 535 -5.88 2.53 -5.47
N ILE A 536 -6.74 3.25 -4.73
CA ILE A 536 -7.35 2.75 -3.48
C ILE A 536 -8.70 2.09 -3.78
N GLY A 537 -9.63 2.81 -4.41
CA GLY A 537 -11.00 2.33 -4.56
C GLY A 537 -11.65 2.61 -5.91
N GLY A 538 -12.25 1.60 -6.53
CA GLY A 538 -12.98 1.78 -7.80
C GLY A 538 -14.10 2.81 -7.68
N SER A 539 -14.91 2.69 -6.62
CA SER A 539 -15.69 3.82 -6.11
C SER A 539 -15.82 3.79 -4.60
N MET A 540 -15.82 4.97 -3.96
CA MET A 540 -15.90 5.09 -2.51
C MET A 540 -16.78 6.27 -2.08
N ALA A 541 -17.78 5.96 -1.25
CA ALA A 541 -18.47 6.90 -0.36
C ALA A 541 -17.80 6.95 1.03
N GLY A 542 -18.35 7.73 1.95
CA GLY A 542 -17.88 7.80 3.35
C GLY A 542 -16.53 8.52 3.49
N LYS A 543 -15.81 8.30 4.59
CA LYS A 543 -14.50 8.94 4.81
C LYS A 543 -13.36 8.09 4.25
N VAL A 544 -12.43 8.74 3.55
CA VAL A 544 -11.17 8.14 3.09
C VAL A 544 -10.03 9.04 3.57
N LEU A 545 -9.21 8.53 4.49
CA LEU A 545 -8.28 9.33 5.31
C LEU A 545 -6.87 8.73 5.25
N GLY A 546 -5.89 9.50 4.79
CA GLY A 546 -4.48 9.07 4.82
C GLY A 546 -4.16 7.82 3.98
N CYS A 547 -5.01 7.45 3.01
CA CYS A 547 -4.77 6.29 2.15
C CYS A 547 -3.78 6.64 1.03
N CYS A 548 -2.90 5.69 0.67
CA CYS A 548 -1.78 5.94 -0.24
C CYS A 548 -1.73 4.97 -1.42
N ASN A 549 -1.77 5.49 -2.65
CA ASN A 549 -1.49 4.72 -3.85
C ASN A 549 -0.04 4.89 -4.31
N GLN A 550 0.61 3.76 -4.58
CA GLN A 550 1.95 3.62 -5.14
C GLN A 550 1.94 2.73 -6.39
N GLY A 551 0.85 1.96 -6.61
CA GLY A 551 0.69 1.02 -7.72
C GLY A 551 0.17 1.66 -9.01
N SER A 552 0.59 1.09 -10.16
CA SER A 552 0.24 1.59 -11.49
C SER A 552 -1.15 1.14 -11.96
N ILE A 553 -1.69 1.83 -12.97
CA ILE A 553 -2.99 1.51 -13.58
C ILE A 553 -2.83 1.55 -15.10
N THR A 554 -2.91 0.40 -15.76
CA THR A 554 -2.54 0.29 -17.19
C THR A 554 -3.54 -0.55 -17.99
N GLY A 555 -3.46 -0.45 -19.32
CA GLY A 555 -4.19 -1.31 -20.25
C GLY A 555 -5.30 -0.59 -21.01
N ARG A 556 -6.41 -1.30 -21.23
CA ARG A 556 -7.47 -0.88 -22.14
C ARG A 556 -8.85 -1.30 -21.68
N CYS A 557 -9.80 -0.37 -21.73
CA CYS A 557 -11.24 -0.62 -21.57
C CYS A 557 -11.98 -0.71 -22.92
N LEU A 558 -13.12 -1.41 -22.94
CA LEU A 558 -14.05 -1.38 -24.06
C LEU A 558 -15.13 -0.30 -23.95
N SER A 559 -15.32 0.27 -22.76
CA SER A 559 -16.33 1.27 -22.42
C SER A 559 -15.68 2.51 -21.78
N PRO A 560 -16.42 3.62 -21.53
CA PRO A 560 -15.91 4.81 -20.84
C PRO A 560 -15.34 4.46 -19.47
N VAL A 561 -14.16 4.99 -19.17
CA VAL A 561 -13.41 4.68 -17.93
C VAL A 561 -12.96 5.94 -17.21
N ASP A 562 -13.13 5.93 -15.89
CA ASP A 562 -12.61 6.96 -14.98
C ASP A 562 -11.47 6.35 -14.16
N VAL A 563 -10.32 7.02 -14.16
CA VAL A 563 -9.08 6.55 -13.54
C VAL A 563 -8.63 7.57 -12.51
N GLY A 564 -8.52 7.13 -11.26
CA GLY A 564 -8.06 7.94 -10.13
C GLY A 564 -6.92 7.30 -9.37
N GLY A 565 -5.91 8.07 -8.95
CA GLY A 565 -4.87 7.53 -8.07
C GLY A 565 -5.41 7.09 -6.70
N ILE A 566 -6.39 7.82 -6.15
CA ILE A 566 -7.14 7.39 -4.98
C ILE A 566 -8.43 6.67 -5.40
N ALA A 567 -9.27 7.30 -6.23
CA ALA A 567 -10.58 6.75 -6.55
C ALA A 567 -11.08 7.01 -7.97
N GLY A 568 -11.62 5.97 -8.61
CA GLY A 568 -12.16 6.08 -9.97
C GLY A 568 -13.39 7.00 -10.03
N TYR A 569 -14.40 6.71 -9.22
CA TYR A 569 -15.61 7.54 -9.08
C TYR A 569 -15.96 7.76 -7.61
N ILE A 570 -16.16 9.02 -7.19
CA ILE A 570 -16.54 9.33 -5.81
C ILE A 570 -17.90 10.00 -5.73
N THR A 571 -18.68 9.57 -4.74
CA THR A 571 -19.99 10.14 -4.41
C THR A 571 -20.22 10.11 -2.92
N TRP A 572 -20.72 11.23 -2.38
CA TRP A 572 -21.01 11.42 -0.95
C TRP A 572 -19.83 11.06 -0.02
N GLY A 573 -18.59 11.29 -0.47
CA GLY A 573 -17.38 11.01 0.30
C GLY A 573 -16.70 12.26 0.85
N LYS A 574 -15.86 12.06 1.88
CA LYS A 574 -14.92 13.05 2.41
C LYS A 574 -13.50 12.50 2.33
N TYR A 575 -12.62 13.23 1.66
CA TYR A 575 -11.25 12.80 1.39
C TYR A 575 -10.26 13.75 2.05
N HIS A 576 -9.48 13.27 3.01
CA HIS A 576 -8.37 14.00 3.65
C HIS A 576 -7.06 13.21 3.62
N LEU A 577 -5.93 13.91 3.57
CA LEU A 577 -4.57 13.37 3.73
C LEU A 577 -4.20 12.23 2.76
N ASN A 578 -4.99 11.98 1.70
CA ASN A 578 -4.72 10.88 0.78
C ASN A 578 -3.59 11.24 -0.18
N ARG A 579 -2.76 10.25 -0.53
CA ARG A 579 -1.54 10.41 -1.32
C ARG A 579 -1.54 9.51 -2.56
N ASN A 580 -1.40 10.08 -3.75
CA ASN A 580 -1.00 9.30 -4.92
C ASN A 580 0.46 9.61 -5.27
N LEU A 581 1.32 8.58 -5.22
CA LEU A 581 2.77 8.70 -5.35
C LEU A 581 3.31 8.21 -6.71
N THR A 582 2.42 7.89 -7.67
CA THR A 582 2.80 7.40 -9.01
C THR A 582 2.04 8.09 -10.13
N THR A 583 2.74 8.37 -11.23
CA THR A 583 2.18 8.87 -12.49
C THR A 583 1.99 7.77 -13.54
N ASP A 584 2.27 6.49 -13.20
CA ASP A 584 2.20 5.36 -14.13
C ASP A 584 0.76 4.92 -14.40
N PHE A 585 0.00 5.82 -15.04
CA PHE A 585 -1.36 5.61 -15.51
C PHE A 585 -1.38 5.63 -17.03
N ASN A 586 -1.39 4.44 -17.63
CA ASN A 586 -1.39 4.25 -19.09
C ASN A 586 -2.65 3.47 -19.51
N VAL A 587 -3.79 4.15 -19.41
CA VAL A 587 -5.12 3.58 -19.71
C VAL A 587 -5.67 4.14 -21.01
N THR A 588 -6.14 3.25 -21.87
CA THR A 588 -6.86 3.56 -23.11
C THR A 588 -8.31 3.09 -23.04
N SER A 589 -9.19 3.63 -23.88
CA SER A 589 -10.55 3.12 -24.08
C SER A 589 -10.91 3.12 -25.57
N LYS A 590 -11.91 2.32 -25.95
CA LYS A 590 -12.63 2.53 -27.23
C LYS A 590 -13.48 3.80 -27.22
N GLU A 591 -13.84 4.29 -26.04
CA GLU A 591 -14.64 5.48 -25.82
C GLU A 591 -13.81 6.52 -25.04
N THR A 592 -14.35 7.15 -23.99
CA THR A 592 -13.65 8.17 -23.22
C THR A 592 -12.78 7.61 -22.09
N VAL A 593 -11.71 8.34 -21.77
CA VAL A 593 -10.90 8.16 -20.55
C VAL A 593 -10.92 9.48 -19.80
N ARG A 594 -11.35 9.48 -18.54
CA ARG A 594 -11.16 10.61 -17.60
C ARG A 594 -10.12 10.21 -16.57
N LEU A 595 -8.90 10.69 -16.76
CA LEU A 595 -7.77 10.42 -15.88
C LEU A 595 -7.56 11.62 -14.95
N GLY A 596 -7.57 11.38 -13.65
CA GLY A 596 -7.12 12.34 -12.65
C GLY A 596 -6.14 11.68 -11.68
N TYR A 597 -5.04 12.35 -11.35
CA TYR A 597 -4.03 11.74 -10.47
C TYR A 597 -4.50 11.55 -9.01
N LEU A 598 -5.60 12.20 -8.58
CA LEU A 598 -6.34 11.82 -7.38
C LEU A 598 -7.65 11.07 -7.72
N ILE A 599 -8.52 11.70 -8.50
CA ILE A 599 -9.90 11.26 -8.70
C ILE A 599 -10.23 11.24 -10.20
N GLY A 600 -10.80 10.15 -10.71
CA GLY A 600 -11.29 10.08 -12.08
C GLY A 600 -12.52 10.97 -12.30
N GLU A 601 -13.61 10.67 -11.61
CA GLU A 601 -14.83 11.50 -11.55
C GLU A 601 -15.24 11.88 -10.11
N LEU A 602 -15.38 13.19 -9.90
CA LEU A 602 -15.90 13.82 -8.70
C LEU A 602 -17.41 14.13 -8.87
N SER A 603 -18.26 13.59 -8.00
CA SER A 603 -19.70 13.87 -7.94
C SER A 603 -20.15 14.02 -6.49
N ASN A 604 -20.85 15.10 -6.10
CA ASN A 604 -21.48 15.25 -4.77
C ASN A 604 -20.60 14.82 -3.56
N ALA A 605 -19.30 15.10 -3.58
CA ALA A 605 -18.32 14.68 -2.57
C ALA A 605 -17.34 15.83 -2.29
N THR A 606 -16.69 15.80 -1.13
CA THR A 606 -15.70 16.80 -0.73
C THR A 606 -14.30 16.20 -0.76
N VAL A 607 -13.42 16.82 -1.53
CA VAL A 607 -11.99 16.57 -1.52
C VAL A 607 -11.32 17.81 -0.92
N TYR A 608 -10.54 17.61 0.13
CA TYR A 608 -9.96 18.70 0.91
C TYR A 608 -8.54 19.05 0.44
N SER A 609 -8.05 20.22 0.84
CA SER A 609 -6.75 20.73 0.40
C SER A 609 -5.57 19.91 0.93
N CYS A 610 -5.71 19.15 2.02
CA CYS A 610 -4.66 18.26 2.55
C CYS A 610 -4.29 17.05 1.67
N ASN A 611 -5.10 16.65 0.69
CA ASN A 611 -4.72 15.57 -0.22
C ASN A 611 -3.56 16.01 -1.13
N GLU A 612 -2.69 15.06 -1.48
CA GLU A 612 -1.53 15.31 -2.35
C GLU A 612 -1.44 14.24 -3.45
N SER A 613 -1.03 14.66 -4.65
CA SER A 613 -0.68 13.73 -5.72
C SER A 613 0.52 14.24 -6.50
N VAL A 614 1.30 13.31 -7.04
CA VAL A 614 2.19 13.58 -8.17
C VAL A 614 1.37 14.05 -9.40
N GLY A 615 1.97 14.91 -10.22
CA GLY A 615 1.30 15.59 -11.33
C GLY A 615 0.68 16.94 -10.94
N GLU A 616 0.43 17.77 -11.94
CA GLU A 616 -0.10 19.13 -11.76
C GLU A 616 -1.51 19.13 -11.14
N GLN A 617 -1.83 20.14 -10.33
CA GLN A 617 -3.13 20.20 -9.64
C GLN A 617 -4.33 20.21 -10.60
N SER A 618 -4.17 20.81 -11.78
CA SER A 618 -5.18 20.79 -12.87
C SER A 618 -5.42 19.40 -13.47
N GLN A 619 -4.58 18.42 -13.12
CA GLN A 619 -4.70 17.01 -13.51
C GLN A 619 -5.15 16.12 -12.35
N TRP A 620 -5.48 16.67 -11.16
CA TRP A 620 -5.87 15.85 -10.01
C TRP A 620 -7.28 15.28 -10.13
N ILE A 621 -8.24 16.02 -10.71
CA ILE A 621 -9.63 15.61 -10.89
C ILE A 621 -9.97 15.50 -12.38
N GLY A 622 -10.07 14.28 -12.92
CA GLY A 622 -10.25 14.04 -14.36
C GLY A 622 -11.54 14.61 -14.94
N SER A 623 -12.62 14.67 -14.13
CA SER A 623 -13.89 15.29 -14.50
C SER A 623 -13.95 16.81 -14.30
N ASN A 624 -12.95 17.42 -13.65
CA ASN A 624 -12.92 18.86 -13.38
C ASN A 624 -11.48 19.42 -13.32
N PRO A 625 -10.86 19.72 -14.48
CA PRO A 625 -9.48 20.26 -14.53
C PRO A 625 -9.30 21.65 -13.90
N ALA A 626 -10.39 22.37 -13.63
CA ALA A 626 -10.40 23.67 -12.96
C ALA A 626 -10.86 23.56 -11.48
N TRP A 627 -10.80 22.36 -10.91
CA TRP A 627 -11.19 22.11 -9.54
C TRP A 627 -10.29 22.85 -8.54
N THR A 628 -10.93 23.64 -7.66
CA THR A 628 -10.29 24.23 -6.49
C THR A 628 -10.56 23.33 -5.27
N PRO A 629 -9.54 23.03 -4.44
CA PRO A 629 -9.76 22.28 -3.21
C PRO A 629 -10.71 22.98 -2.26
N THR A 630 -11.50 22.19 -1.53
CA THR A 630 -12.13 22.70 -0.32
C THR A 630 -11.03 22.95 0.71
N ILE A 631 -11.06 24.11 1.38
CA ILE A 631 -10.10 24.43 2.45
C ILE A 631 -10.19 23.34 3.54
N ASP A 632 -9.06 22.97 4.10
CA ASP A 632 -8.96 21.98 5.16
C ASP A 632 -9.89 22.28 6.33
N ASP A 633 -10.56 21.24 6.83
CA ASP A 633 -11.28 21.30 8.10
C ASP A 633 -10.49 20.49 9.14
N GLU A 634 -9.71 21.22 9.94
CA GLU A 634 -8.78 20.64 10.91
C GLU A 634 -9.49 19.78 11.98
N ASN A 635 -10.80 19.91 12.13
CA ASN A 635 -11.60 19.12 13.07
C ASN A 635 -11.95 17.72 12.51
N GLU A 636 -11.69 17.45 11.24
CA GLU A 636 -12.03 16.18 10.56
C GLU A 636 -10.84 15.22 10.39
N HIS A 637 -9.66 15.59 10.91
CA HIS A 637 -8.42 14.82 10.84
C HIS A 637 -8.40 13.66 11.87
#